data_AF-A0AAV8AD39-F1
#
_entry.id   AF-A0AAV8AD39-F1
#
_cell.length_a   1.000
_cell.length_b   1.000
_cell.length_c   1.000
_cell.angle_alpha   90.00
_cell.angle_beta   90.00
_cell.angle_gamma   90.00
#
_symmetry.space_group_name_H-M   'P 1'
#
loop_
_entity.id
_entity.type
_entity.pdbx_description
1 polymer ?
#
loop_
_entity_poly.entity_id
_entity_poly.type
_entity_poly.pdbx_seq_one_letter_code
_entity_poly.pdbx_strand_id
1 'polypeptide(L)'
;MKKIEYFYADLFLPKISEEDFISIEIICDHKDFLFEIEPIQINKPKAIRLIDLKLQRIRKRIMKLTDTLVNKNSSEEELKPIKKETDQLDQTLNEIKKVVFRMKKKERSELIGRIYHLKRIHETKQQKKEIQSQEEIGNCIISQLGWLEALKLGDCLCLSFDLGRNENAIADPSQIVIKEIFSSMISAQSYLDSVEYSLRLVTPSGDTNGISLGNSHVSVHGGFDTRNQGEIVKGQSREPITGILPLFICKENWNVARHKIRPVFGFMTTLNVLGYSYSQIASIPFLLLNKAAESLKTEFEKIRFNWIFETCQRIYQDSKQLRDEIILNFNNYLKTPLNRLKDVISNNAMFLAQCVVALRMGDIHFKSSQDIFKFLTFLIEEELRRRQPRKIRLLTQVKIIERCLSILNVDQEKYIEQPLKNYRKNVIKKIEKLDSYLYLDFIYQLKHTNQWSQKDEEHFEKLVSEENIKYYIDNLKTIKKEIRSKNNQRKKVLMKRKMIYNQKIQNLQKKKYHQKKSITKRPVSLIKNKKTDFKIHNFQKLNSKHSMASILRPVEKKKQERQRKKQEKQIKEHPKKQKNKKLKKKNNEKREEIPNHMIIDQDLINCEDTCVKSLFQLKKELLKRNEWKQTDEEYLLKIIKFNTNKSKQEKPEEVINEKDSEKKNDK
;
A
#
# COMPACT_ATOMS: atom_id res chain seq x y z
N MET A 1 22.11 43.33 28.56
CA MET A 1 21.47 44.62 28.89
C MET A 1 20.79 45.19 27.65
N LYS A 2 19.44 45.28 27.69
CA LYS A 2 18.52 46.25 27.04
C LYS A 2 18.60 46.38 25.51
N LYS A 3 17.66 45.86 24.70
CA LYS A 3 16.23 46.21 24.54
C LYS A 3 16.02 47.73 24.43
N ILE A 4 15.59 48.21 23.26
CA ILE A 4 14.64 49.33 23.05
C ILE A 4 14.08 49.20 21.62
N GLU A 5 12.75 49.03 21.55
CA GLU A 5 11.86 49.21 20.41
C GLU A 5 11.54 50.70 20.21
N TYR A 6 11.15 51.11 19.00
CA TYR A 6 10.14 52.16 18.65
C TYR A 6 10.10 52.17 17.09
N PHE A 7 9.04 51.83 16.35
CA PHE A 7 7.62 52.23 16.31
C PHE A 7 7.39 53.73 16.08
N TYR A 8 6.66 54.04 15.00
CA TYR A 8 6.20 55.33 14.45
C TYR A 8 7.09 56.10 13.46
N ALA A 9 6.73 56.01 12.18
CA ALA A 9 6.75 57.14 11.23
C ALA A 9 5.80 56.84 10.05
N ASP A 10 4.53 56.64 10.34
CA ASP A 10 3.43 56.95 9.41
C ASP A 10 2.55 57.99 10.12
N LEU A 11 2.17 59.05 9.38
CA LEU A 11 1.33 60.21 9.72
C LEU A 11 2.02 61.40 10.41
N PHE A 12 2.47 62.39 9.62
CA PHE A 12 1.92 63.77 9.57
C PHE A 12 2.76 64.66 8.61
N LEU A 13 2.29 64.78 7.35
CA LEU A 13 2.26 65.93 6.40
C LEU A 13 3.54 66.80 6.13
N PRO A 14 3.64 67.57 5.02
CA PRO A 14 2.65 67.85 3.96
C PRO A 14 3.19 67.66 2.52
N LYS A 15 2.27 67.90 1.55
CA LYS A 15 2.57 68.16 0.14
C LYS A 15 3.82 69.04 -0.02
N ILE A 16 4.84 68.51 -0.69
CA ILE A 16 5.90 69.32 -1.28
C ILE A 16 5.73 69.20 -2.79
N SER A 17 5.56 70.36 -3.42
CA SER A 17 5.44 70.56 -4.86
C SER A 17 6.66 70.05 -5.62
N GLU A 18 6.42 69.66 -6.87
CA GLU A 18 7.47 69.47 -7.87
C GLU A 18 8.36 70.72 -7.93
N GLU A 19 9.62 70.59 -7.51
CA GLU A 19 10.75 71.31 -8.08
C GLU A 19 12.07 70.70 -7.56
N ASP A 20 13.07 70.75 -8.44
CA ASP A 20 14.32 69.99 -8.49
C ASP A 20 15.04 69.69 -7.16
N PHE A 21 15.35 68.41 -6.92
CA PHE A 21 16.54 68.02 -6.15
C PHE A 21 17.26 66.83 -6.78
N ILE A 22 18.52 67.07 -7.14
CA ILE A 22 19.54 66.05 -7.39
C ILE A 22 20.08 65.64 -6.02
N SER A 23 19.74 64.44 -5.54
CA SER A 23 20.51 63.78 -4.49
C SER A 23 21.35 62.68 -5.13
N ILE A 24 22.62 62.99 -5.39
CA ILE A 24 23.65 61.99 -5.68
C ILE A 24 24.17 61.53 -4.32
N GLU A 25 23.77 60.33 -3.91
CA GLU A 25 24.37 59.64 -2.76
C GLU A 25 25.51 58.76 -3.32
N ILE A 26 26.75 59.25 -3.19
CA ILE A 26 27.96 58.47 -3.47
C ILE A 26 28.29 57.72 -2.18
N ILE A 27 28.07 56.40 -2.20
CA ILE A 27 28.67 55.48 -1.24
C ILE A 27 29.97 55.01 -1.88
N CYS A 28 31.09 55.61 -1.47
CA CYS A 28 32.42 55.08 -1.73
C CYS A 28 32.82 54.21 -0.54
N ASP A 29 33.19 52.95 -0.82
CA ASP A 29 34.19 52.28 0.00
C ASP A 29 35.05 51.31 -0.86
N HIS A 30 36.35 51.54 -0.74
CA HIS A 30 37.53 50.73 -1.09
C HIS A 30 37.81 50.19 -2.52
N LYS A 31 38.77 50.90 -3.14
CA LYS A 31 39.99 50.50 -3.88
C LYS A 31 39.90 49.53 -5.07
N ASP A 32 40.37 50.08 -6.21
CA ASP A 32 40.83 49.45 -7.44
C ASP A 32 39.79 48.86 -8.41
N PHE A 33 39.01 49.75 -9.04
CA PHE A 33 38.44 49.49 -10.36
C PHE A 33 38.42 50.77 -11.22
N LEU A 34 39.27 50.80 -12.26
CA LEU A 34 39.15 51.72 -13.38
C LEU A 34 37.89 51.34 -14.17
N PHE A 35 36.83 52.14 -14.07
CA PHE A 35 35.73 52.09 -15.03
C PHE A 35 35.98 53.15 -16.11
N GLU A 36 36.17 52.72 -17.35
CA GLU A 36 35.91 53.56 -18.52
C GLU A 36 34.41 53.89 -18.53
N ILE A 37 34.07 55.14 -18.23
CA ILE A 37 32.72 55.66 -18.39
C ILE A 37 32.59 56.09 -19.85
N GLU A 38 31.89 55.27 -20.66
CA GLU A 38 31.43 55.73 -21.97
C GLU A 38 30.49 56.94 -21.80
N PRO A 39 30.62 57.99 -22.62
CA PRO A 39 29.79 59.18 -22.52
C PRO A 39 28.31 58.86 -22.77
N ILE A 40 27.48 59.14 -21.77
CA ILE A 40 26.03 58.99 -21.84
C ILE A 40 25.48 60.02 -22.84
N GLN A 41 25.00 59.57 -24.00
CA GLN A 41 24.26 60.42 -24.93
C GLN A 41 22.95 60.93 -24.28
N ILE A 42 22.94 62.22 -23.94
CA ILE A 42 21.80 62.96 -23.38
C ILE A 42 20.82 63.26 -24.51
N ASN A 43 20.02 62.28 -24.94
CA ASN A 43 18.90 62.56 -25.86
C ASN A 43 17.76 61.53 -25.82
N LYS A 44 17.61 60.78 -24.72
CA LYS A 44 16.45 59.90 -24.52
C LYS A 44 15.36 60.63 -23.72
N PRO A 45 14.08 60.60 -24.16
CA PRO A 45 12.94 61.09 -23.38
C PRO A 45 12.96 60.56 -21.94
N LYS A 46 12.68 61.41 -20.93
CA LYS A 46 12.70 61.05 -19.49
C LYS A 46 11.92 59.75 -19.22
N ALA A 47 10.79 59.53 -19.90
CA ALA A 47 9.97 58.33 -19.79
C ALA A 47 10.70 57.03 -20.21
N ILE A 48 11.53 57.08 -21.26
CA ILE A 48 12.30 55.91 -21.73
C ILE A 48 13.38 55.55 -20.74
N ARG A 49 14.07 56.55 -20.19
CA ARG A 49 15.09 56.33 -19.17
C ARG A 49 14.51 55.68 -17.92
N LEU A 50 13.31 56.10 -17.51
CA LEU A 50 12.56 55.49 -16.40
C LEU A 50 12.17 54.03 -16.69
N ILE A 51 11.68 53.73 -17.90
CA ILE A 51 11.34 52.35 -18.30
C ILE A 51 12.60 51.48 -18.35
N ASP A 52 13.70 51.98 -18.90
CA ASP A 52 14.98 51.26 -18.98
C ASP A 52 15.53 50.95 -17.59
N LEU A 53 15.49 51.91 -16.66
CA LEU A 53 15.88 51.70 -15.27
C LEU A 53 14.98 50.65 -14.58
N LYS A 54 13.67 50.67 -14.82
CA LYS A 54 12.75 49.64 -14.33
C LYS A 54 13.07 48.27 -14.90
N LEU A 55 13.31 48.15 -16.21
CA LEU A 55 13.70 46.90 -16.86
C LEU A 55 15.05 46.37 -16.36
N GLN A 56 16.03 47.25 -16.10
CA GLN A 56 17.31 46.86 -15.50
C GLN A 56 17.15 46.36 -14.07
N ARG A 57 16.31 47.02 -13.26
CA ARG A 57 15.97 46.54 -11.90
C ARG A 57 15.29 45.19 -11.94
N ILE A 58 14.29 45.01 -12.82
CA ILE A 58 13.63 43.72 -13.04
C ILE A 58 14.65 42.65 -13.46
N ARG A 59 15.54 42.94 -14.41
CA ARG A 59 16.60 42.01 -14.84
C ARG A 59 17.51 41.60 -13.68
N LYS A 60 18.04 42.56 -12.90
CA LYS A 60 18.88 42.27 -11.73
C LYS A 60 18.13 41.42 -10.71
N ARG A 61 16.84 41.69 -10.50
CA ARG A 61 15.98 40.97 -9.57
C ARG A 61 15.67 39.56 -10.04
N ILE A 62 15.37 39.36 -11.32
CA ILE A 62 15.23 38.04 -11.95
C ILE A 62 16.54 37.25 -11.81
N MET A 63 17.70 37.88 -12.06
CA MET A 63 18.99 37.23 -11.89
C MET A 63 19.22 36.80 -10.44
N LYS A 64 19.04 37.71 -9.47
CA LYS A 64 19.20 37.39 -8.05
C LYS A 64 18.26 36.27 -7.59
N LEU A 65 16.99 36.33 -7.98
CA LEU A 65 16.00 35.28 -7.69
C LEU A 65 16.41 33.94 -8.34
N THR A 66 17.01 34.00 -9.52
CA THR A 66 17.54 32.79 -10.16
C THR A 66 18.70 32.21 -9.38
N ASP A 67 19.68 33.02 -8.99
CA ASP A 67 20.87 32.52 -8.30
C ASP A 67 20.46 31.88 -6.97
N THR A 68 19.46 32.45 -6.29
CA THR A 68 18.85 31.79 -5.12
C THR A 68 18.10 30.50 -5.46
N LEU A 69 17.43 30.41 -6.61
CA LEU A 69 16.68 29.22 -7.05
C LEU A 69 17.57 28.08 -7.58
N VAL A 70 18.77 28.39 -8.07
CA VAL A 70 19.74 27.42 -8.58
C VAL A 70 20.64 26.91 -7.45
N ASN A 71 21.02 27.78 -6.51
CA ASN A 71 21.96 27.42 -5.45
C ASN A 71 21.31 26.81 -4.19
N LYS A 72 19.98 26.85 -4.07
CA LYS A 72 19.28 26.27 -2.92
C LYS A 72 18.38 25.10 -3.31
N ASN A 73 18.60 23.96 -2.66
CA ASN A 73 17.58 22.92 -2.45
C ASN A 73 16.56 23.39 -1.41
N SER A 74 15.90 24.53 -1.68
CA SER A 74 14.98 25.19 -0.75
C SER A 74 13.69 24.42 -0.57
N SER A 75 13.16 24.43 0.66
CA SER A 75 11.83 23.90 0.96
C SER A 75 10.73 24.70 0.23
N GLU A 76 9.57 24.07 0.00
CA GLU A 76 8.44 24.71 -0.69
C GLU A 76 7.95 26.01 -0.02
N GLU A 77 8.14 26.14 1.30
CA GLU A 77 7.79 27.35 2.05
C GLU A 77 8.73 28.52 1.74
N GLU A 78 10.02 28.26 1.52
CA GLU A 78 10.99 29.26 1.07
C GLU A 78 10.74 29.69 -0.39
N LEU A 79 10.10 28.83 -1.19
CA LEU A 79 9.74 29.11 -2.58
C LEU A 79 8.46 29.95 -2.72
N LYS A 80 7.59 30.00 -1.72
CA LYS A 80 6.35 30.82 -1.75
C LYS A 80 6.62 32.32 -1.95
N PRO A 81 7.52 33.00 -1.20
CA PRO A 81 7.79 34.41 -1.43
C PRO A 81 8.42 34.64 -2.80
N ILE A 82 9.29 33.73 -3.27
CA ILE A 82 9.93 33.81 -4.59
C ILE A 82 8.89 33.72 -5.71
N LYS A 83 7.92 32.78 -5.62
CA LYS A 83 6.82 32.66 -6.60
C LYS A 83 5.95 33.92 -6.63
N LYS A 84 5.58 34.45 -5.47
CA LYS A 84 4.80 35.70 -5.38
C LYS A 84 5.57 36.87 -6.01
N GLU A 85 6.88 36.93 -5.79
CA GLU A 85 7.74 37.96 -6.38
C GLU A 85 7.90 37.79 -7.89
N THR A 86 8.00 36.57 -8.41
CA THR A 86 7.99 36.32 -9.87
C THR A 86 6.67 36.70 -10.51
N ASP A 87 5.53 36.39 -9.88
CA ASP A 87 4.20 36.78 -10.39
C ASP A 87 4.05 38.31 -10.42
N GLN A 88 4.57 39.01 -9.40
CA GLN A 88 4.61 40.47 -9.36
C GLN A 88 5.51 41.05 -10.46
N LEU A 89 6.66 40.43 -10.73
CA LEU A 89 7.55 40.84 -11.81
C LEU A 89 6.89 40.66 -13.18
N ASP A 90 6.15 39.57 -13.40
CA ASP A 90 5.39 39.32 -14.64
C ASP A 90 4.23 40.31 -14.81
N GLN A 91 3.49 40.62 -13.74
CA GLN A 91 2.47 41.67 -13.75
C GLN A 91 3.09 43.03 -14.12
N THR A 92 4.22 43.39 -13.50
CA THR A 92 4.95 44.63 -13.79
C THR A 92 5.43 44.64 -15.25
N LEU A 93 5.91 43.51 -15.78
CA LEU A 93 6.34 43.38 -17.17
C LEU A 93 5.18 43.61 -18.15
N ASN A 94 4.00 43.09 -17.82
CA ASN A 94 2.79 43.27 -18.61
C ASN A 94 2.28 44.71 -18.58
N GLU A 95 2.39 45.40 -17.45
CA GLU A 95 2.09 46.83 -17.34
C GLU A 95 3.06 47.68 -18.17
N ILE A 96 4.37 47.41 -18.07
CA ILE A 96 5.38 48.07 -18.90
C ILE A 96 5.08 47.83 -20.38
N LYS A 97 4.71 46.60 -20.76
CA LYS A 97 4.31 46.28 -22.14
C LYS A 97 3.14 47.16 -22.59
N LYS A 98 2.10 47.33 -21.78
CA LYS A 98 0.95 48.21 -22.11
C LYS A 98 1.38 49.67 -22.33
N VAL A 99 2.30 50.18 -21.52
CA VAL A 99 2.84 51.55 -21.66
C VAL A 99 3.69 51.68 -22.92
N VAL A 100 4.60 50.73 -23.17
CA VAL A 100 5.48 50.68 -24.34
C VAL A 100 4.69 50.61 -25.66
N PHE A 101 3.52 49.94 -25.65
CA PHE A 101 2.65 49.88 -26.82
C PHE A 101 2.11 51.26 -27.26
N ARG A 102 2.07 52.26 -26.36
CA ARG A 102 1.63 53.63 -26.65
C ARG A 102 2.75 54.55 -27.17
N MET A 103 4.00 54.07 -27.24
CA MET A 103 5.17 54.87 -27.64
C MET A 103 5.36 54.92 -29.16
N LYS A 104 6.19 55.87 -29.63
CA LYS A 104 6.56 56.01 -31.04
C LYS A 104 7.26 54.75 -31.56
N LYS A 105 7.03 54.41 -32.83
CA LYS A 105 7.38 53.11 -33.45
C LYS A 105 8.85 52.68 -33.24
N LYS A 106 9.81 53.61 -33.33
CA LYS A 106 11.26 53.31 -33.27
C LYS A 106 11.75 52.93 -31.86
N GLU A 107 11.16 53.52 -30.82
CA GLU A 107 11.52 53.26 -29.41
C GLU A 107 10.77 52.02 -28.86
N ARG A 108 9.54 51.81 -29.37
CA ARG A 108 8.71 50.65 -29.05
C ARG A 108 9.36 49.32 -29.47
N SER A 109 10.01 49.26 -30.63
CA SER A 109 10.65 48.00 -31.10
C SER A 109 11.81 47.55 -30.20
N GLU A 110 12.62 48.49 -29.69
CA GLU A 110 13.76 48.18 -28.82
C GLU A 110 13.29 47.63 -27.46
N LEU A 111 12.33 48.30 -26.83
CA LEU A 111 11.77 47.90 -25.54
C LEU A 111 11.00 46.58 -25.61
N ILE A 112 10.25 46.36 -26.69
CA ILE A 112 9.60 45.08 -26.95
C ILE A 112 10.64 43.96 -27.10
N GLY A 113 11.74 44.20 -27.83
CA GLY A 113 12.84 43.24 -27.95
C GLY A 113 13.43 42.84 -26.60
N ARG A 114 13.66 43.80 -25.69
CA ARG A 114 14.16 43.54 -24.32
C ARG A 114 13.15 42.76 -23.47
N ILE A 115 11.86 43.08 -23.57
CA ILE A 115 10.79 42.34 -22.89
C ILE A 115 10.75 40.88 -23.35
N TYR A 116 10.78 40.64 -24.67
CA TYR A 116 10.82 39.28 -25.21
C TYR A 116 12.09 38.53 -24.78
N HIS A 117 13.24 39.20 -24.74
CA HIS A 117 14.48 38.60 -24.25
C HIS A 117 14.40 38.19 -22.77
N LEU A 118 13.82 39.03 -21.89
CA LEU A 118 13.62 38.68 -20.48
C LEU A 118 12.65 37.51 -20.30
N LYS A 119 11.55 37.51 -21.06
CA LYS A 119 10.59 36.39 -21.06
C LYS A 119 11.25 35.09 -21.51
N ARG A 120 12.07 35.15 -22.57
CA ARG A 120 12.86 34.02 -23.07
C ARG A 120 13.83 33.49 -22.02
N ILE A 121 14.52 34.36 -21.26
CA ILE A 121 15.41 33.92 -20.15
C ILE A 121 14.62 33.17 -19.07
N HIS A 122 13.44 33.67 -18.70
CA HIS A 122 12.58 33.02 -17.70
C HIS A 122 12.10 31.64 -18.19
N GLU A 123 11.59 31.57 -19.42
CA GLU A 123 11.15 30.33 -20.07
C GLU A 123 12.32 29.31 -20.16
N THR A 124 13.52 29.76 -20.52
CA THR A 124 14.71 28.89 -20.63
C THR A 124 15.09 28.27 -19.27
N LYS A 125 14.83 28.96 -18.16
CA LYS A 125 15.16 28.48 -16.80
C LYS A 125 14.12 27.50 -16.26
N GLN A 126 12.83 27.75 -16.54
CA GLN A 126 11.79 26.77 -16.27
C GLN A 126 12.06 25.49 -17.06
N GLN A 127 12.39 25.61 -18.35
CA GLN A 127 12.80 24.48 -19.19
C GLN A 127 14.01 23.75 -18.61
N LYS A 128 15.04 24.46 -18.11
CA LYS A 128 16.19 23.80 -17.45
C LYS A 128 15.79 23.01 -16.20
N LYS A 129 14.90 23.54 -15.35
CA LYS A 129 14.40 22.79 -14.18
C LYS A 129 13.58 21.57 -14.59
N GLU A 130 12.75 21.72 -15.61
CA GLU A 130 11.96 20.62 -16.15
C GLU A 130 12.84 19.53 -16.77
N ILE A 131 13.88 19.92 -17.53
CA ILE A 131 14.88 19.01 -18.09
C ILE A 131 15.64 18.28 -16.97
N GLN A 132 16.11 19.01 -15.95
CA GLN A 132 16.79 18.39 -14.80
C GLN A 132 15.88 17.39 -14.08
N SER A 133 14.61 17.75 -13.84
CA SER A 133 13.63 16.81 -13.25
C SER A 133 13.35 15.60 -14.15
N GLN A 134 13.42 15.78 -15.47
CA GLN A 134 13.26 14.68 -16.42
C GLN A 134 14.46 13.72 -16.37
N GLU A 135 15.68 14.23 -16.24
CA GLU A 135 16.88 13.41 -16.05
C GLU A 135 16.84 12.63 -14.73
N GLU A 136 16.33 13.24 -13.65
CA GLU A 136 16.21 12.61 -12.33
C GLU A 136 15.15 11.50 -12.30
N ILE A 137 13.99 11.72 -12.94
CA ILE A 137 12.89 10.75 -12.95
C ILE A 137 13.14 9.63 -13.99
N GLY A 138 13.76 9.97 -15.12
CA GLY A 138 13.99 9.06 -16.24
C GLY A 138 12.82 8.97 -17.22
N ASN A 139 12.94 8.02 -18.15
CA ASN A 139 11.99 7.82 -19.25
C ASN A 139 11.18 6.54 -19.08
N CYS A 140 10.05 6.44 -19.77
CA CYS A 140 9.29 5.20 -19.85
C CYS A 140 10.12 4.10 -20.54
N ILE A 141 10.27 2.94 -19.89
CA ILE A 141 11.04 1.81 -20.45
C ILE A 141 10.47 1.24 -21.76
N ILE A 142 9.19 1.48 -22.07
CA ILE A 142 8.52 0.96 -23.28
C ILE A 142 8.48 2.04 -24.37
N SER A 143 7.82 3.16 -24.09
CA SER A 143 7.63 4.22 -25.08
C SER A 143 8.83 5.15 -25.23
N GLN A 144 9.83 5.06 -24.33
CA GLN A 144 10.99 5.96 -24.24
C GLN A 144 10.64 7.43 -24.00
N LEU A 145 9.36 7.72 -23.72
CA LEU A 145 8.89 9.07 -23.46
C LEU A 145 9.31 9.55 -22.07
N GLY A 146 9.83 10.77 -22.01
CA GLY A 146 9.97 11.52 -20.75
C GLY A 146 8.61 11.97 -20.22
N TRP A 147 8.56 12.42 -18.96
CA TRP A 147 7.28 12.84 -18.36
C TRP A 147 6.64 14.06 -19.05
N LEU A 148 7.43 14.96 -19.63
CA LEU A 148 6.95 16.12 -20.42
C LEU A 148 6.30 15.67 -21.73
N GLU A 149 6.90 14.71 -22.42
CA GLU A 149 6.38 14.18 -23.68
C GLU A 149 5.11 13.36 -23.44
N ALA A 150 5.12 12.53 -22.40
CA ALA A 150 3.92 11.84 -21.94
C ALA A 150 2.79 12.83 -21.63
N LEU A 151 3.09 13.93 -20.94
CA LEU A 151 2.11 14.98 -20.63
C LEU A 151 1.51 15.62 -21.89
N LYS A 152 2.32 15.91 -22.90
CA LYS A 152 1.84 16.45 -24.20
C LYS A 152 0.88 15.49 -24.91
N LEU A 153 1.04 14.18 -24.69
CA LEU A 153 0.16 13.13 -25.24
C LEU A 153 -1.04 12.80 -24.34
N GLY A 154 -1.24 13.53 -23.23
CA GLY A 154 -2.32 13.24 -22.28
C GLY A 154 -2.08 11.94 -21.49
N ASP A 155 -0.82 11.58 -21.29
CA ASP A 155 -0.38 10.46 -20.45
C ASP A 155 0.48 10.94 -19.27
N CYS A 156 0.80 10.03 -18.34
CA CYS A 156 1.63 10.33 -17.18
C CYS A 156 2.66 9.23 -16.93
N LEU A 157 3.80 9.60 -16.38
CA LEU A 157 4.84 8.66 -15.97
C LEU A 157 4.50 8.06 -14.60
N CYS A 158 4.73 6.77 -14.45
CA CYS A 158 4.32 5.99 -13.29
C CYS A 158 5.51 5.19 -12.73
N LEU A 159 5.53 5.05 -11.41
CA LEU A 159 6.46 4.19 -10.70
C LEU A 159 5.96 2.75 -10.73
N SER A 160 6.80 1.80 -11.15
CA SER A 160 6.44 0.38 -11.23
C SER A 160 6.72 -0.38 -9.94
N PHE A 161 5.93 -1.43 -9.70
CA PHE A 161 6.08 -2.32 -8.54
C PHE A 161 5.45 -3.69 -8.80
N ASP A 162 5.81 -4.64 -7.93
CA ASP A 162 5.16 -5.95 -7.86
C ASP A 162 4.15 -5.99 -6.69
N LEU A 163 2.95 -6.46 -6.98
CA LEU A 163 1.86 -6.65 -6.03
C LEU A 163 1.36 -8.10 -6.05
N GLY A 164 1.04 -8.60 -4.86
CA GLY A 164 0.18 -9.76 -4.67
C GLY A 164 -1.19 -9.31 -4.18
N ARG A 165 -2.25 -9.98 -4.63
CA ARG A 165 -3.62 -9.72 -4.14
C ARG A 165 -4.36 -11.02 -3.90
N ASN A 166 -5.28 -11.00 -2.95
CA ASN A 166 -6.27 -12.05 -2.72
C ASN A 166 -7.64 -11.64 -3.25
N GLU A 167 -8.62 -12.54 -3.28
CA GLU A 167 -9.99 -12.23 -3.73
C GLU A 167 -10.63 -11.14 -2.87
N ASN A 168 -10.28 -11.09 -1.58
CA ASN A 168 -10.76 -10.06 -0.65
C ASN A 168 -10.30 -8.65 -1.05
N ALA A 169 -9.21 -8.51 -1.82
CA ALA A 169 -8.72 -7.23 -2.30
C ALA A 169 -9.70 -6.51 -3.25
N ILE A 170 -10.65 -7.25 -3.85
CA ILE A 170 -11.73 -6.68 -4.65
C ILE A 170 -12.65 -5.83 -3.76
N ALA A 171 -13.00 -6.34 -2.58
CA ALA A 171 -13.87 -5.65 -1.63
C ALA A 171 -13.10 -4.66 -0.74
N ASP A 172 -11.89 -5.04 -0.33
CA ASP A 172 -11.02 -4.26 0.55
C ASP A 172 -9.60 -4.14 -0.05
N PRO A 173 -9.31 -3.05 -0.78
CA PRO A 173 -8.01 -2.82 -1.42
C PRO A 173 -6.82 -2.79 -0.44
N SER A 174 -7.07 -2.61 0.85
CA SER A 174 -6.00 -2.63 1.87
C SER A 174 -5.38 -4.02 2.10
N GLN A 175 -6.01 -5.08 1.57
CA GLN A 175 -5.49 -6.45 1.60
C GLN A 175 -4.46 -6.73 0.48
N ILE A 176 -4.18 -5.75 -0.40
CA ILE A 176 -3.09 -5.85 -1.37
C ILE A 176 -1.75 -5.88 -0.63
N VAL A 177 -0.85 -6.75 -1.08
CA VAL A 177 0.51 -6.88 -0.57
C VAL A 177 1.47 -6.33 -1.62
N ILE A 178 2.13 -5.21 -1.32
CA ILE A 178 3.22 -4.71 -2.16
C ILE A 178 4.48 -5.53 -1.85
N LYS A 179 4.95 -6.30 -2.83
CA LYS A 179 6.11 -7.17 -2.68
C LYS A 179 7.40 -6.36 -2.79
N GLU A 180 7.51 -5.58 -3.86
CA GLU A 180 8.71 -4.79 -4.17
C GLU A 180 8.35 -3.56 -5.01
N ILE A 181 9.09 -2.47 -4.82
CA ILE A 181 8.99 -1.25 -5.63
C ILE A 181 10.24 -1.17 -6.48
N PHE A 182 10.10 -0.98 -7.78
CA PHE A 182 11.20 -0.97 -8.72
C PHE A 182 11.63 0.46 -9.08
N SER A 183 12.76 0.60 -9.79
CA SER A 183 13.21 1.87 -10.35
C SER A 183 12.73 2.08 -11.79
N SER A 184 12.23 1.03 -12.46
CA SER A 184 11.67 1.14 -13.79
C SER A 184 10.47 2.09 -13.80
N MET A 185 10.49 3.05 -14.72
CA MET A 185 9.38 3.97 -14.96
C MET A 185 8.62 3.53 -16.20
N ILE A 186 7.30 3.64 -16.14
CA ILE A 186 6.42 3.26 -17.26
C ILE A 186 5.28 4.26 -17.39
N SER A 187 4.89 4.61 -18.60
CA SER A 187 3.74 5.49 -18.81
C SER A 187 2.44 4.72 -18.55
N ALA A 188 1.39 5.41 -18.08
CA ALA A 188 0.14 4.73 -17.74
C ALA A 188 -0.49 4.06 -18.97
N GLN A 189 -0.41 4.69 -20.15
CA GLN A 189 -0.89 4.10 -21.39
C GLN A 189 -0.11 2.85 -21.77
N SER A 190 1.23 2.89 -21.75
CA SER A 190 2.06 1.72 -22.09
C SER A 190 1.82 0.54 -21.16
N TYR A 191 1.52 0.79 -19.87
CA TYR A 191 1.12 -0.27 -18.94
C TYR A 191 -0.23 -0.90 -19.32
N LEU A 192 -1.24 -0.09 -19.62
CA LEU A 192 -2.57 -0.59 -20.00
C LEU A 192 -2.55 -1.32 -21.35
N ASP A 193 -1.75 -0.85 -22.31
CA ASP A 193 -1.54 -1.53 -23.59
C ASP A 193 -0.83 -2.88 -23.36
N SER A 194 0.12 -2.94 -22.42
CA SER A 194 0.79 -4.19 -22.02
C SER A 194 -0.18 -5.16 -21.35
N VAL A 195 -1.09 -4.66 -20.51
CA VAL A 195 -2.17 -5.47 -19.93
C VAL A 195 -3.04 -6.08 -21.03
N GLU A 196 -3.50 -5.26 -21.97
CA GLU A 196 -4.33 -5.72 -23.08
C GLU A 196 -3.60 -6.76 -23.94
N TYR A 197 -2.34 -6.48 -24.29
CA TYR A 197 -1.50 -7.39 -25.06
C TYR A 197 -1.33 -8.74 -24.34
N SER A 198 -0.96 -8.73 -23.06
CA SER A 198 -0.75 -9.95 -22.28
C SER A 198 -2.03 -10.76 -22.09
N LEU A 199 -3.20 -10.10 -22.02
CA LEU A 199 -4.50 -10.79 -22.01
C LEU A 199 -4.86 -11.42 -23.36
N ARG A 200 -4.53 -10.75 -24.47
CA ARG A 200 -4.79 -11.26 -25.83
C ARG A 200 -3.91 -12.45 -26.20
N LEU A 201 -2.67 -12.51 -25.70
CA LEU A 201 -1.78 -13.65 -25.93
C LEU A 201 -2.33 -14.96 -25.36
N VAL A 202 -3.19 -14.88 -24.34
CA VAL A 202 -3.90 -16.02 -23.78
C VAL A 202 -5.19 -16.23 -24.58
N THR A 203 -5.12 -16.67 -25.84
CA THR A 203 -6.35 -16.95 -26.60
C THR A 203 -7.02 -18.23 -26.09
N PRO A 204 -8.35 -18.26 -25.88
CA PRO A 204 -9.11 -19.45 -25.43
C PRO A 204 -9.15 -20.62 -26.44
N SER A 205 -8.66 -20.41 -27.65
CA SER A 205 -8.62 -21.43 -28.71
C SER A 205 -7.62 -22.52 -28.33
N GLY A 206 -8.13 -23.55 -27.66
CA GLY A 206 -7.42 -24.77 -27.25
C GLY A 206 -6.88 -25.64 -28.39
N ASP A 207 -6.60 -25.06 -29.55
CA ASP A 207 -6.08 -25.72 -30.74
C ASP A 207 -4.77 -25.06 -31.21
N THR A 208 -3.70 -25.21 -30.43
CA THR A 208 -2.34 -25.07 -30.97
C THR A 208 -1.50 -26.24 -30.48
N ASN A 209 -1.48 -27.30 -31.28
CA ASN A 209 -0.41 -28.29 -31.44
C ASN A 209 0.79 -28.21 -30.47
N GLY A 210 0.58 -28.57 -29.20
CA GLY A 210 1.59 -29.29 -28.41
C GLY A 210 2.63 -28.49 -27.62
N ILE A 211 2.52 -27.18 -27.47
CA ILE A 211 3.23 -26.47 -26.39
C ILE A 211 2.21 -25.66 -25.58
N SER A 212 1.28 -26.37 -24.96
CA SER A 212 0.44 -25.85 -23.89
C SER A 212 1.31 -25.52 -22.68
N LEU A 213 1.96 -24.36 -22.68
CA LEU A 213 2.26 -23.66 -21.43
C LEU A 213 0.91 -23.23 -20.88
N GLY A 214 0.33 -24.04 -20.00
CA GLY A 214 -1.05 -23.97 -19.47
C GLY A 214 -1.37 -22.73 -18.63
N ASN A 215 -1.10 -21.56 -19.18
CA ASN A 215 -1.30 -20.28 -18.54
C ASN A 215 -2.73 -19.83 -18.82
N SER A 216 -3.63 -20.14 -17.88
CA SER A 216 -4.96 -19.51 -17.78
C SER A 216 -4.79 -17.98 -17.79
N HIS A 217 -5.77 -17.20 -18.27
CA HIS A 217 -5.74 -15.73 -18.21
C HIS A 217 -5.34 -15.21 -16.81
N VAL A 218 -5.68 -16.00 -15.79
CA VAL A 218 -5.36 -15.80 -14.38
C VAL A 218 -3.85 -15.67 -14.11
N SER A 219 -2.98 -16.36 -14.87
CA SER A 219 -1.54 -16.37 -14.60
C SER A 219 -0.83 -15.08 -14.99
N VAL A 220 -1.32 -14.36 -16.02
CA VAL A 220 -0.72 -13.11 -16.51
C VAL A 220 -0.57 -12.10 -15.38
N HIS A 221 -1.60 -11.98 -14.57
CA HIS A 221 -1.66 -11.03 -13.47
C HIS A 221 -1.44 -11.70 -12.09
N GLY A 222 -1.01 -12.97 -12.05
CA GLY A 222 -0.78 -13.74 -10.82
C GLY A 222 -2.05 -14.21 -10.08
N GLY A 223 -3.23 -13.99 -10.65
CA GLY A 223 -4.51 -14.38 -10.06
C GLY A 223 -4.86 -13.66 -8.76
N PHE A 224 -5.48 -14.41 -7.85
CA PHE A 224 -5.84 -14.02 -6.48
C PHE A 224 -5.07 -14.83 -5.44
N ASP A 225 -3.92 -15.38 -5.82
CA ASP A 225 -2.98 -15.98 -4.89
C ASP A 225 -1.87 -14.97 -4.62
N THR A 226 -1.70 -14.59 -3.36
CA THR A 226 -0.67 -13.62 -2.95
C THR A 226 0.75 -14.13 -3.19
N ARG A 227 0.94 -15.45 -3.28
CA ARG A 227 2.24 -16.08 -3.51
C ARG A 227 2.61 -16.13 -4.99
N ASN A 228 1.63 -16.17 -5.87
CA ASN A 228 1.90 -16.22 -7.30
C ASN A 228 2.50 -14.88 -7.77
N GLN A 229 3.53 -14.97 -8.61
CA GLN A 229 4.10 -13.82 -9.29
C GLN A 229 3.42 -13.72 -10.66
N GLY A 230 2.62 -12.66 -10.81
CA GLY A 230 2.17 -12.25 -12.14
C GLY A 230 3.31 -11.55 -12.87
N GLU A 231 3.16 -11.40 -14.18
CA GLU A 231 4.12 -10.68 -15.00
C GLU A 231 3.35 -10.04 -16.16
N ILE A 232 2.94 -8.78 -15.99
CA ILE A 232 2.25 -8.05 -17.06
C ILE A 232 3.28 -7.56 -18.07
N VAL A 233 4.38 -7.01 -17.56
CA VAL A 233 5.52 -6.54 -18.34
C VAL A 233 6.82 -6.75 -17.55
N LYS A 234 7.93 -7.01 -18.25
CA LYS A 234 9.26 -7.07 -17.65
C LYS A 234 9.87 -5.69 -17.59
N GLY A 235 10.33 -5.28 -16.42
CA GLY A 235 11.13 -4.07 -16.27
C GLY A 235 12.52 -4.20 -16.88
N GLN A 236 13.29 -3.11 -16.82
CA GLN A 236 14.62 -3.03 -17.43
C GLN A 236 15.62 -4.06 -16.85
N SER A 237 15.49 -4.37 -15.55
CA SER A 237 16.29 -5.38 -14.84
C SER A 237 15.61 -6.75 -14.80
N ARG A 238 14.63 -7.00 -15.70
CA ARG A 238 13.79 -8.20 -15.75
C ARG A 238 12.91 -8.39 -14.51
N GLU A 239 12.61 -7.31 -13.79
CA GLU A 239 11.66 -7.34 -12.70
C GLU A 239 10.22 -7.61 -13.20
N PRO A 240 9.41 -8.38 -12.46
CA PRO A 240 8.02 -8.62 -12.82
C PRO A 240 7.16 -7.43 -12.41
N ILE A 241 6.79 -6.59 -13.39
CA ILE A 241 5.89 -5.45 -13.13
C ILE A 241 4.46 -5.95 -13.19
N THR A 242 3.74 -5.82 -12.07
CA THR A 242 2.32 -6.18 -11.96
C THR A 242 1.43 -4.99 -11.59
N GLY A 243 2.00 -3.89 -11.10
CA GLY A 243 1.30 -2.64 -10.82
C GLY A 243 2.14 -1.41 -11.11
N ILE A 244 1.46 -0.26 -11.23
CA ILE A 244 2.08 1.04 -11.45
C ILE A 244 1.37 2.12 -10.62
N LEU A 245 2.10 3.15 -10.19
CA LEU A 245 1.59 4.31 -9.46
C LEU A 245 1.82 5.56 -10.31
N PRO A 246 0.76 6.16 -10.87
CA PRO A 246 0.87 7.49 -11.48
C PRO A 246 1.40 8.50 -10.46
N LEU A 247 2.52 9.14 -10.79
CA LEU A 247 3.22 10.04 -9.87
C LEU A 247 2.67 11.47 -9.96
N PHE A 248 2.72 12.18 -8.83
CA PHE A 248 2.66 13.63 -8.82
C PHE A 248 4.05 14.20 -9.14
N ILE A 249 4.18 14.93 -10.25
CA ILE A 249 5.41 15.65 -10.62
C ILE A 249 5.18 17.16 -10.59
N CYS A 250 4.10 17.61 -11.23
CA CYS A 250 3.65 18.99 -11.25
C CYS A 250 2.12 19.07 -11.31
N LYS A 251 1.55 20.27 -11.24
CA LYS A 251 0.09 20.48 -11.24
C LYS A 251 -0.56 20.04 -12.54
N GLU A 252 0.10 20.32 -13.67
CA GLU A 252 -0.36 20.00 -15.01
C GLU A 252 -0.37 18.49 -15.22
N ASN A 253 0.74 17.82 -14.86
CA ASN A 253 0.86 16.36 -14.87
C ASN A 253 -0.19 15.71 -13.97
N TRP A 254 -0.43 16.27 -12.79
CA TRP A 254 -1.39 15.71 -11.83
C TRP A 254 -2.81 15.61 -12.37
N ASN A 255 -3.25 16.59 -13.18
CA ASN A 255 -4.57 16.54 -13.79
C ASN A 255 -4.70 15.27 -14.66
N VAL A 256 -3.66 14.93 -15.43
CA VAL A 256 -3.62 13.71 -16.25
C VAL A 256 -3.48 12.47 -15.37
N ALA A 257 -2.54 12.46 -14.43
CA ALA A 257 -2.29 11.34 -13.52
C ALA A 257 -3.55 10.97 -12.74
N ARG A 258 -4.30 11.96 -12.23
CA ARG A 258 -5.57 11.77 -11.52
C ARG A 258 -6.62 11.05 -12.36
N HIS A 259 -6.69 11.33 -13.66
CA HIS A 259 -7.59 10.61 -14.57
C HIS A 259 -7.10 9.18 -14.84
N LYS A 260 -5.79 8.97 -15.01
CA LYS A 260 -5.18 7.66 -15.27
C LYS A 260 -5.13 6.74 -14.03
N ILE A 261 -5.17 7.28 -12.81
CA ILE A 261 -5.23 6.48 -11.57
C ILE A 261 -6.44 5.53 -11.55
N ARG A 262 -7.61 5.99 -12.02
CA ARG A 262 -8.84 5.18 -11.96
C ARG A 262 -8.71 3.85 -12.72
N PRO A 263 -8.41 3.85 -14.04
CA PRO A 263 -8.26 2.61 -14.79
C PRO A 263 -7.15 1.70 -14.26
N VAL A 264 -6.03 2.30 -13.84
CA VAL A 264 -4.88 1.56 -13.30
C VAL A 264 -5.24 0.84 -11.99
N PHE A 265 -5.80 1.55 -11.01
CA PHE A 265 -6.14 0.98 -9.70
C PHE A 265 -7.32 0.01 -9.78
N GLY A 266 -8.28 0.28 -10.66
CA GLY A 266 -9.37 -0.64 -10.96
C GLY A 266 -8.83 -1.98 -11.45
N PHE A 267 -7.90 -1.96 -12.42
CA PHE A 267 -7.29 -3.18 -12.94
C PHE A 267 -6.45 -3.89 -11.88
N MET A 268 -5.61 -3.17 -11.13
CA MET A 268 -4.73 -3.77 -10.13
C MET A 268 -5.48 -4.54 -9.04
N THR A 269 -6.70 -4.11 -8.69
CA THR A 269 -7.51 -4.71 -7.60
C THR A 269 -8.49 -5.75 -8.11
N THR A 270 -9.22 -5.42 -9.18
CA THR A 270 -10.37 -6.20 -9.67
C THR A 270 -10.09 -6.95 -10.96
N LEU A 271 -8.91 -6.75 -11.57
CA LEU A 271 -8.57 -7.24 -12.91
C LEU A 271 -9.46 -6.68 -14.01
N ASN A 272 -10.18 -5.59 -13.71
CA ASN A 272 -11.01 -4.87 -14.64
C ASN A 272 -10.66 -3.39 -14.58
N VAL A 273 -10.30 -2.81 -15.73
CA VAL A 273 -9.97 -1.40 -15.88
C VAL A 273 -11.14 -0.49 -15.44
N LEU A 274 -12.39 -0.98 -15.53
CA LEU A 274 -13.58 -0.26 -15.08
C LEU A 274 -13.93 -0.51 -13.60
N GLY A 275 -13.25 -1.43 -12.91
CA GLY A 275 -13.53 -1.81 -11.53
C GLY A 275 -12.95 -0.85 -10.49
N TYR A 276 -12.89 0.44 -10.81
CA TYR A 276 -12.37 1.44 -9.89
C TYR A 276 -13.34 1.71 -8.73
N SER A 277 -12.80 1.82 -7.52
CA SER A 277 -13.51 2.27 -6.32
C SER A 277 -12.68 3.30 -5.57
N TYR A 278 -13.33 4.24 -4.90
CA TYR A 278 -12.67 5.27 -4.11
C TYR A 278 -11.80 4.70 -2.98
N SER A 279 -12.16 3.55 -2.41
CA SER A 279 -11.32 2.86 -1.42
C SER A 279 -9.91 2.53 -1.96
N GLN A 280 -9.76 2.36 -3.27
CA GLN A 280 -8.48 2.02 -3.89
C GLN A 280 -7.50 3.20 -3.85
N ILE A 281 -7.96 4.42 -4.10
CA ILE A 281 -7.11 5.62 -4.00
C ILE A 281 -6.78 5.96 -2.55
N ALA A 282 -7.66 5.60 -1.61
CA ALA A 282 -7.43 5.75 -0.17
C ALA A 282 -6.43 4.73 0.40
N SER A 283 -6.22 3.57 -0.26
CA SER A 283 -5.39 2.48 0.26
C SER A 283 -4.08 2.28 -0.49
N ILE A 284 -4.10 2.12 -1.82
CA ILE A 284 -2.95 1.67 -2.61
C ILE A 284 -1.73 2.59 -2.49
N PRO A 285 -1.85 3.93 -2.65
CA PRO A 285 -0.71 4.84 -2.53
C PRO A 285 -0.06 4.77 -1.15
N PHE A 286 -0.87 4.63 -0.10
CA PHE A 286 -0.39 4.58 1.28
C PHE A 286 0.23 3.24 1.64
N LEU A 287 -0.21 2.13 1.03
CA LEU A 287 0.48 0.84 1.10
C LEU A 287 1.87 0.92 0.44
N LEU A 288 1.97 1.58 -0.72
CA LEU A 288 3.24 1.82 -1.40
C LEU A 288 4.16 2.71 -0.57
N LEU A 289 3.62 3.76 0.03
CA LEU A 289 4.38 4.65 0.91
C LEU A 289 4.95 3.89 2.11
N ASN A 290 4.13 3.06 2.76
CA ASN A 290 4.60 2.20 3.84
C ASN A 290 5.70 1.26 3.36
N LYS A 291 5.54 0.63 2.18
CA LYS A 291 6.54 -0.27 1.62
C LYS A 291 7.87 0.43 1.30
N ALA A 292 7.81 1.63 0.73
CA ALA A 292 8.99 2.44 0.43
C ALA A 292 9.74 2.87 1.71
N ALA A 293 9.03 3.08 2.82
CA ALA A 293 9.64 3.39 4.10
C ALA A 293 10.50 2.25 4.67
N GLU A 294 10.22 1.00 4.31
CA GLU A 294 11.01 -0.18 4.74
C GLU A 294 12.38 -0.21 4.07
N SER A 295 12.51 0.40 2.89
CA SER A 295 13.69 0.33 2.03
C SER A 295 14.47 1.64 1.98
N LEU A 296 14.59 2.44 3.04
CA LEU A 296 15.27 3.76 2.99
C LEU A 296 16.82 3.68 3.08
N LYS A 297 17.47 2.69 2.44
CA LYS A 297 18.91 2.44 2.61
C LYS A 297 19.78 3.31 1.71
N THR A 298 19.32 3.55 0.48
CA THR A 298 20.06 4.25 -0.59
C THR A 298 19.43 5.60 -0.92
N GLU A 299 20.20 6.51 -1.53
CA GLU A 299 19.67 7.80 -2.01
C GLU A 299 18.56 7.61 -3.06
N PHE A 300 18.69 6.63 -3.96
CA PHE A 300 17.65 6.29 -4.92
C PHE A 300 16.34 5.85 -4.26
N GLU A 301 16.41 5.08 -3.16
CA GLU A 301 15.23 4.72 -2.40
C GLU A 301 14.60 5.90 -1.68
N LYS A 302 15.40 6.85 -1.18
CA LYS A 302 14.88 8.10 -0.58
C LYS A 302 14.18 8.97 -1.61
N ILE A 303 14.74 9.09 -2.82
CA ILE A 303 14.12 9.82 -3.93
C ILE A 303 12.76 9.18 -4.29
N ARG A 304 12.72 7.86 -4.44
CA ARG A 304 11.46 7.13 -4.71
C ARG A 304 10.44 7.29 -3.58
N PHE A 305 10.87 7.22 -2.33
CA PHE A 305 10.02 7.50 -1.18
C PHE A 305 9.42 8.90 -1.26
N ASN A 306 10.23 9.93 -1.59
CA ASN A 306 9.75 11.30 -1.72
C ASN A 306 8.71 11.43 -2.83
N TRP A 307 8.93 10.83 -4.01
CA TRP A 307 7.93 10.84 -5.10
C TRP A 307 6.59 10.22 -4.67
N ILE A 308 6.62 9.08 -3.98
CA ILE A 308 5.41 8.43 -3.46
C ILE A 308 4.76 9.31 -2.38
N PHE A 309 5.57 9.90 -1.50
CA PHE A 309 5.10 10.74 -0.40
C PHE A 309 4.39 12.00 -0.91
N GLU A 310 5.00 12.72 -1.86
CA GLU A 310 4.41 13.89 -2.51
C GLU A 310 3.11 13.53 -3.25
N THR A 311 3.10 12.37 -3.92
CA THR A 311 1.89 11.83 -4.56
C THR A 311 0.78 11.59 -3.51
N CYS A 312 1.11 10.99 -2.37
CA CYS A 312 0.15 10.78 -1.28
C CYS A 312 -0.36 12.09 -0.68
N GLN A 313 0.51 13.10 -0.50
CA GLN A 313 0.12 14.42 -0.05
C GLN A 313 -0.87 15.06 -1.01
N ARG A 314 -0.61 14.97 -2.32
CA ARG A 314 -1.51 15.53 -3.34
C ARG A 314 -2.88 14.83 -3.35
N ILE A 315 -2.90 13.50 -3.23
CA ILE A 315 -4.13 12.71 -3.10
C ILE A 315 -4.93 13.13 -1.86
N TYR A 316 -4.25 13.26 -0.71
CA TYR A 316 -4.86 13.69 0.54
C TYR A 316 -5.43 15.11 0.45
N GLN A 317 -4.70 16.05 -0.18
CA GLN A 317 -5.17 17.42 -0.40
C GLN A 317 -6.44 17.49 -1.25
N ASP A 318 -6.48 16.76 -2.36
CA ASP A 318 -7.59 16.80 -3.31
C ASP A 318 -8.86 16.09 -2.80
N SER A 319 -8.74 15.36 -1.68
CA SER A 319 -9.75 14.43 -1.21
C SER A 319 -10.21 14.78 0.20
N LYS A 320 -11.22 15.66 0.30
CA LYS A 320 -11.81 16.07 1.59
C LYS A 320 -12.35 14.88 2.40
N GLN A 321 -13.03 13.94 1.75
CA GLN A 321 -13.57 12.75 2.42
C GLN A 321 -12.45 11.94 3.12
N LEU A 322 -11.41 11.56 2.38
CA LEU A 322 -10.23 10.86 2.94
C LEU A 322 -9.61 11.61 4.12
N ARG A 323 -9.49 12.93 4.01
CA ARG A 323 -8.95 13.78 5.08
C ARG A 323 -9.78 13.70 6.35
N ASP A 324 -11.09 13.92 6.22
CA ASP A 324 -12.04 13.88 7.33
C ASP A 324 -12.08 12.48 7.98
N GLU A 325 -12.06 11.42 7.16
CA GLU A 325 -11.98 10.02 7.62
C GLU A 325 -10.69 9.73 8.40
N ILE A 326 -9.53 10.17 7.92
CA ILE A 326 -8.24 9.96 8.61
C ILE A 326 -8.21 10.71 9.94
N ILE A 327 -8.68 11.96 9.99
CA ILE A 327 -8.74 12.76 11.23
C ILE A 327 -9.68 12.09 12.24
N LEU A 328 -10.85 11.64 11.78
CA LEU A 328 -11.82 10.93 12.62
C LEU A 328 -11.23 9.63 13.16
N ASN A 329 -10.63 8.81 12.29
CA ASN A 329 -10.02 7.54 12.66
C ASN A 329 -8.86 7.73 13.64
N PHE A 330 -8.01 8.74 13.43
CA PHE A 330 -6.93 9.08 14.36
C PHE A 330 -7.44 9.43 15.76
N ASN A 331 -8.42 10.33 15.84
CA ASN A 331 -9.01 10.71 17.11
C ASN A 331 -9.70 9.52 17.81
N ASN A 332 -10.37 8.66 17.04
CA ASN A 332 -11.05 7.48 17.55
C ASN A 332 -10.06 6.38 17.99
N TYR A 333 -8.92 6.26 17.31
CA TYR A 333 -7.85 5.31 17.63
C TYR A 333 -7.30 5.52 19.05
N LEU A 334 -7.15 6.78 19.45
CA LEU A 334 -6.63 7.16 20.77
C LEU A 334 -7.66 6.97 21.89
N LYS A 335 -8.96 6.98 21.58
CA LYS A 335 -10.05 6.91 22.58
C LYS A 335 -10.31 5.51 23.09
N THR A 336 -10.42 4.50 22.22
CA THR A 336 -10.93 3.18 22.61
C THR A 336 -10.31 2.06 21.76
N PRO A 337 -9.95 0.90 22.35
CA PRO A 337 -9.43 -0.26 21.61
C PRO A 337 -10.37 -0.81 20.53
N LEU A 338 -11.68 -0.64 20.70
CA LEU A 338 -12.70 -1.06 19.72
C LEU A 338 -12.55 -0.34 18.37
N ASN A 339 -12.06 0.91 18.38
CA ASN A 339 -11.83 1.67 17.15
C ASN A 339 -10.54 1.27 16.43
N ARG A 340 -9.79 0.32 16.98
CA ARG A 340 -8.55 -0.21 16.41
C ARG A 340 -8.75 -1.57 15.76
N LEU A 341 -9.97 -2.11 15.81
CA LEU A 341 -10.28 -3.42 15.24
C LEU A 341 -10.16 -3.41 13.71
N LYS A 342 -10.05 -4.61 13.12
CA LYS A 342 -9.79 -4.79 11.68
C LYS A 342 -10.94 -4.29 10.80
N ASP A 343 -12.15 -4.25 11.31
CA ASP A 343 -13.34 -3.70 10.64
C ASP A 343 -13.33 -2.17 10.54
N VAL A 344 -12.70 -1.48 11.50
CA VAL A 344 -12.54 -0.02 11.47
C VAL A 344 -11.27 0.39 10.74
N ILE A 345 -10.14 -0.25 11.07
CA ILE A 345 -8.84 0.00 10.44
C ILE A 345 -8.34 -1.32 9.89
N SER A 346 -8.54 -1.54 8.60
CA SER A 346 -8.20 -2.79 7.95
C SER A 346 -6.70 -3.14 7.98
N ASN A 347 -5.83 -2.12 7.93
CA ASN A 347 -4.37 -2.26 7.90
C ASN A 347 -3.69 -1.11 8.67
N ASN A 348 -2.99 -1.40 9.78
CA ASN A 348 -2.38 -0.34 10.59
C ASN A 348 -1.16 0.30 9.94
N ALA A 349 -0.42 -0.44 9.11
CA ALA A 349 0.76 0.10 8.43
C ALA A 349 0.34 1.14 7.38
N MET A 350 -0.74 0.85 6.65
CA MET A 350 -1.40 1.82 5.75
C MET A 350 -1.92 3.02 6.54
N PHE A 351 -2.61 2.79 7.66
CA PHE A 351 -3.15 3.86 8.51
C PHE A 351 -2.05 4.76 9.09
N LEU A 352 -0.91 4.19 9.46
CA LEU A 352 0.26 4.95 9.91
C LEU A 352 0.78 5.85 8.78
N ALA A 353 0.93 5.33 7.56
CA ALA A 353 1.33 6.12 6.40
C ALA A 353 0.36 7.28 6.12
N GLN A 354 -0.96 7.04 6.25
CA GLN A 354 -2.00 8.07 6.18
C GLN A 354 -1.82 9.13 7.28
N CYS A 355 -1.60 8.72 8.53
CA CYS A 355 -1.37 9.64 9.65
C CYS A 355 -0.10 10.49 9.46
N VAL A 356 0.97 9.92 8.91
CA VAL A 356 2.22 10.66 8.61
C VAL A 356 1.97 11.74 7.57
N VAL A 357 1.21 11.44 6.52
CA VAL A 357 0.81 12.45 5.51
C VAL A 357 -0.05 13.54 6.15
N ALA A 358 -1.06 13.16 6.93
CA ALA A 358 -1.93 14.12 7.62
C ALA A 358 -1.17 15.01 8.63
N LEU A 359 -0.20 14.45 9.36
CA LEU A 359 0.70 15.19 10.24
C LEU A 359 1.54 16.20 9.46
N ARG A 360 2.12 15.79 8.31
CA ARG A 360 2.91 16.68 7.46
C ARG A 360 2.07 17.83 6.87
N MET A 361 0.79 17.56 6.62
CA MET A 361 -0.18 18.54 6.13
C MET A 361 -0.71 19.47 7.23
N GLY A 362 -0.40 19.20 8.50
CA GLY A 362 -0.85 20.01 9.64
C GLY A 362 -2.30 19.77 10.04
N ASP A 363 -2.94 18.70 9.56
CA ASP A 363 -4.33 18.37 9.89
C ASP A 363 -4.44 17.52 11.16
N ILE A 364 -3.33 16.87 11.57
CA ILE A 364 -3.19 16.15 12.84
C ILE A 364 -2.06 16.79 13.65
N HIS A 365 -2.28 16.97 14.95
CA HIS A 365 -1.27 17.45 15.89
C HIS A 365 -1.23 16.56 17.13
N PHE A 366 -0.02 16.28 17.58
CA PHE A 366 0.20 15.69 18.91
C PHE A 366 0.42 16.83 19.90
N LYS A 367 -0.34 16.86 21.00
CA LYS A 367 -0.21 17.92 22.01
C LYS A 367 1.09 17.79 22.80
N SER A 368 1.56 16.56 22.97
CA SER A 368 2.76 16.23 23.72
C SER A 368 3.55 15.10 23.05
N SER A 369 4.84 14.96 23.39
CA SER A 369 5.64 13.80 23.02
C SER A 369 5.04 12.50 23.57
N GLN A 370 4.41 12.55 24.75
CA GLN A 370 3.71 11.43 25.37
C GLN A 370 2.55 10.92 24.50
N ASP A 371 1.83 11.80 23.80
CA ASP A 371 0.76 11.38 22.90
C ASP A 371 1.29 10.60 21.68
N ILE A 372 2.47 10.98 21.17
CA ILE A 372 3.15 10.25 20.09
C ILE A 372 3.52 8.85 20.59
N PHE A 373 4.15 8.75 21.76
CA PHE A 373 4.49 7.46 22.35
C PHE A 373 3.25 6.61 22.58
N LYS A 374 2.18 7.19 23.13
CA LYS A 374 0.91 6.51 23.37
C LYS A 374 0.29 5.99 22.07
N PHE A 375 0.27 6.81 21.01
CA PHE A 375 -0.21 6.40 19.69
C PHE A 375 0.59 5.22 19.13
N LEU A 376 1.92 5.31 19.17
CA LEU A 376 2.81 4.24 18.70
C LEU A 376 2.65 2.96 19.52
N THR A 377 2.55 3.07 20.85
CA THR A 377 2.28 1.92 21.73
C THR A 377 0.98 1.22 21.34
N PHE A 378 -0.10 1.98 21.13
CA PHE A 378 -1.38 1.44 20.69
C PHE A 378 -1.32 0.81 19.29
N LEU A 379 -0.49 1.34 18.40
CA LEU A 379 -0.29 0.77 17.06
C LEU A 379 0.49 -0.54 17.12
N ILE A 380 1.54 -0.60 17.94
CA ILE A 380 2.33 -1.82 18.17
C ILE A 380 1.48 -2.89 18.86
N GLU A 381 0.76 -2.53 19.92
CA GLU A 381 -0.16 -3.41 20.65
C GLU A 381 -1.16 -4.08 19.68
N GLU A 382 -1.79 -3.26 18.83
CA GLU A 382 -2.79 -3.74 17.89
C GLU A 382 -2.20 -4.61 16.76
N GLU A 383 -1.01 -4.27 16.25
CA GLU A 383 -0.30 -5.12 15.29
C GLU A 383 0.08 -6.48 15.88
N LEU A 384 0.59 -6.50 17.12
CA LEU A 384 0.87 -7.75 17.83
C LEU A 384 -0.41 -8.58 17.97
N ARG A 385 -1.52 -7.96 18.37
CA ARG A 385 -2.83 -8.62 18.49
C ARG A 385 -3.30 -9.25 17.17
N ARG A 386 -3.09 -8.57 16.04
CA ARG A 386 -3.50 -9.06 14.70
C ARG A 386 -2.63 -10.21 14.20
N ARG A 387 -1.34 -10.20 14.55
CA ARG A 387 -0.36 -11.20 14.11
C ARG A 387 -0.38 -12.48 14.95
N GLN A 388 -0.97 -12.45 16.14
CA GLN A 388 -1.11 -13.64 16.98
C GLN A 388 -1.73 -14.80 16.19
N PRO A 389 -0.97 -15.87 15.92
CA PRO A 389 -1.47 -17.00 15.13
C PRO A 389 -2.64 -17.64 15.86
N ARG A 390 -3.70 -17.98 15.11
CA ARG A 390 -4.87 -18.69 15.68
C ARG A 390 -4.49 -19.97 16.42
N LYS A 391 -3.39 -20.62 16.04
CA LYS A 391 -2.86 -21.86 16.63
C LYS A 391 -2.03 -21.66 17.91
N ILE A 392 -1.52 -20.46 18.17
CA ILE A 392 -0.69 -20.17 19.35
C ILE A 392 -1.52 -20.05 20.64
N ARG A 393 -2.84 -20.16 20.57
CA ARG A 393 -3.78 -20.02 21.70
C ARG A 393 -3.65 -20.97 22.90
N LEU A 394 -2.74 -21.95 22.90
CA LEU A 394 -2.82 -23.04 23.88
C LEU A 394 -1.59 -23.29 24.76
N LEU A 395 -0.32 -23.13 24.34
CA LEU A 395 0.79 -23.64 25.20
C LEU A 395 2.11 -22.83 25.18
N THR A 396 2.53 -22.19 24.09
CA THR A 396 3.77 -21.37 24.03
C THR A 396 3.57 -19.90 24.43
N GLN A 397 2.35 -19.55 24.85
CA GLN A 397 1.90 -18.17 25.01
C GLN A 397 2.45 -17.44 26.23
N VAL A 398 2.77 -18.12 27.33
CA VAL A 398 3.08 -17.43 28.58
C VAL A 398 4.30 -16.53 28.42
N LYS A 399 5.42 -17.03 27.89
CA LYS A 399 6.66 -16.25 27.74
C LYS A 399 6.55 -15.10 26.72
N ILE A 400 5.89 -15.33 25.58
CA ILE A 400 5.72 -14.29 24.56
C ILE A 400 4.76 -13.21 25.07
N ILE A 401 3.65 -13.61 25.68
CA ILE A 401 2.69 -12.67 26.27
C ILE A 401 3.34 -11.89 27.42
N GLU A 402 4.09 -12.55 28.31
CA GLU A 402 4.85 -11.88 29.38
C GLU A 402 5.83 -10.85 28.81
N ARG A 403 6.56 -11.20 27.74
CA ARG A 403 7.49 -10.29 27.07
C ARG A 403 6.77 -9.14 26.37
N CYS A 404 5.63 -9.38 25.72
CA CYS A 404 4.82 -8.32 25.13
C CYS A 404 4.26 -7.40 26.22
N LEU A 405 3.74 -7.95 27.32
CA LEU A 405 3.20 -7.19 28.44
C LEU A 405 4.28 -6.35 29.13
N SER A 406 5.51 -6.87 29.25
CA SER A 406 6.63 -6.11 29.80
C SER A 406 7.09 -4.99 28.85
N ILE A 407 7.15 -5.25 27.53
CA ILE A 407 7.46 -4.23 26.52
C ILE A 407 6.40 -3.11 26.51
N LEU A 408 5.13 -3.46 26.65
CA LEU A 408 4.02 -2.50 26.66
C LEU A 408 3.81 -1.84 28.03
N ASN A 409 4.59 -2.23 29.04
CA ASN A 409 4.46 -1.79 30.43
C ASN A 409 3.01 -1.93 30.96
N VAL A 410 2.36 -3.04 30.59
CA VAL A 410 1.01 -3.35 31.04
C VAL A 410 1.10 -3.99 32.41
N ASP A 411 0.47 -3.34 33.40
CA ASP A 411 0.31 -3.89 34.75
C ASP A 411 -0.54 -5.17 34.71
N GLN A 412 0.13 -6.32 34.70
CA GLN A 412 -0.50 -7.63 34.59
C GLN A 412 -1.46 -7.89 35.76
N GLU A 413 -1.10 -7.43 36.96
CA GLU A 413 -1.90 -7.62 38.16
C GLU A 413 -3.24 -6.90 38.03
N LYS A 414 -3.20 -5.64 37.56
CA LYS A 414 -4.41 -4.82 37.38
C LYS A 414 -5.31 -5.31 36.25
N TYR A 415 -4.76 -5.64 35.08
CA TYR A 415 -5.56 -5.87 33.86
C TYR A 415 -5.85 -7.34 33.56
N ILE A 416 -5.08 -8.28 34.12
CA ILE A 416 -5.24 -9.72 33.85
C ILE A 416 -5.60 -10.44 35.15
N GLU A 417 -4.76 -10.35 36.18
CA GLU A 417 -4.95 -11.15 37.39
C GLU A 417 -6.17 -10.73 38.20
N GLN A 418 -6.38 -9.43 38.46
CA GLN A 418 -7.54 -8.95 39.21
C GLN A 418 -8.87 -9.30 38.52
N PRO A 419 -9.06 -9.04 37.21
CA PRO A 419 -10.26 -9.45 36.49
C PRO A 419 -10.46 -10.97 36.50
N LEU A 420 -9.39 -11.77 36.38
CA LEU A 420 -9.47 -13.23 36.50
C LEU A 420 -9.85 -13.67 37.92
N LYS A 421 -9.25 -13.09 38.97
CA LYS A 421 -9.59 -13.33 40.37
C LYS A 421 -11.06 -12.97 40.64
N ASN A 422 -11.53 -11.84 40.11
CA ASN A 422 -12.93 -11.39 40.22
C ASN A 422 -13.90 -12.28 39.43
N TYR A 423 -13.54 -12.67 38.20
CA TYR A 423 -14.32 -13.60 37.41
C TYR A 423 -14.42 -14.96 38.11
N ARG A 424 -13.31 -15.52 38.60
CA ARG A 424 -13.28 -16.76 39.38
C ARG A 424 -14.18 -16.65 40.62
N LYS A 425 -14.06 -15.58 41.41
CA LYS A 425 -14.95 -15.33 42.56
C LYS A 425 -16.42 -15.25 42.16
N ASN A 426 -16.74 -14.57 41.06
CA ASN A 426 -18.12 -14.44 40.57
C ASN A 426 -18.66 -15.76 40.02
N VAL A 427 -17.82 -16.56 39.37
CA VAL A 427 -18.16 -17.89 38.87
C VAL A 427 -18.37 -18.83 40.05
N ILE A 428 -17.46 -18.89 41.02
CA ILE A 428 -17.61 -19.66 42.26
C ILE A 428 -18.91 -19.28 42.99
N LYS A 429 -19.19 -17.99 43.19
CA LYS A 429 -20.45 -17.52 43.81
C LYS A 429 -21.71 -17.89 43.02
N LYS A 430 -21.64 -17.91 41.68
CA LYS A 430 -22.77 -18.35 40.83
C LYS A 430 -22.94 -19.86 40.90
N ILE A 431 -21.84 -20.58 41.03
CA ILE A 431 -21.78 -22.03 41.10
C ILE A 431 -22.29 -22.54 42.46
N GLU A 432 -21.94 -21.87 43.57
CA GLU A 432 -22.49 -22.14 44.91
C GLU A 432 -24.02 -21.97 44.96
N LYS A 433 -24.60 -21.26 44.00
CA LYS A 433 -26.06 -21.06 43.84
C LYS A 433 -26.71 -22.00 42.82
N LEU A 434 -25.93 -22.75 42.05
CA LEU A 434 -26.44 -23.71 41.08
C LEU A 434 -26.62 -25.06 41.76
N ASP A 435 -27.74 -25.75 41.46
CA ASP A 435 -27.99 -27.11 41.92
C ASP A 435 -26.75 -27.99 41.70
N SER A 436 -26.43 -28.79 42.71
CA SER A 436 -25.16 -29.52 42.92
C SER A 436 -24.70 -30.37 41.72
N TYR A 437 -25.58 -30.64 40.76
CA TYR A 437 -25.33 -31.38 39.52
C TYR A 437 -24.49 -30.63 38.48
N LEU A 438 -24.72 -29.32 38.29
CA LEU A 438 -23.89 -28.50 37.38
C LEU A 438 -22.53 -28.18 38.00
N TYR A 439 -22.45 -28.21 39.33
CA TYR A 439 -21.23 -27.96 40.08
C TYR A 439 -20.19 -29.06 39.86
N LEU A 440 -20.59 -30.34 39.94
CA LEU A 440 -19.69 -31.48 39.77
C LEU A 440 -19.17 -31.64 38.35
N ASP A 441 -19.99 -31.40 37.32
CA ASP A 441 -19.55 -31.50 35.91
C ASP A 441 -18.53 -30.39 35.57
N PHE A 442 -18.71 -29.19 36.15
CA PHE A 442 -17.77 -28.08 35.99
C PHE A 442 -16.45 -28.31 36.75
N ILE A 443 -16.52 -28.81 37.99
CA ILE A 443 -15.36 -29.19 38.79
C ILE A 443 -14.57 -30.31 38.11
N TYR A 444 -15.25 -31.29 37.52
CA TYR A 444 -14.60 -32.36 36.75
C TYR A 444 -13.84 -31.83 35.52
N GLN A 445 -14.43 -30.86 34.81
CA GLN A 445 -13.76 -30.20 33.67
C GLN A 445 -12.54 -29.37 34.10
N LEU A 446 -12.62 -28.67 35.24
CA LEU A 446 -11.50 -27.92 35.80
C LEU A 446 -10.37 -28.85 36.30
N LYS A 447 -10.68 -30.05 36.83
CA LYS A 447 -9.67 -31.03 37.29
C LYS A 447 -8.79 -31.52 36.15
N HIS A 448 -9.32 -31.54 34.93
CA HIS A 448 -8.57 -31.87 33.72
C HIS A 448 -7.81 -30.69 33.10
N THR A 449 -7.79 -29.52 33.75
CA THR A 449 -6.91 -28.41 33.39
C THR A 449 -5.71 -28.35 34.33
N ASN A 450 -4.51 -28.01 33.82
CA ASN A 450 -3.24 -28.00 34.57
C ASN A 450 -3.15 -26.92 35.70
N GLN A 451 -4.27 -26.38 36.19
CA GLN A 451 -4.33 -25.31 37.19
C GLN A 451 -4.98 -25.73 38.52
N TRP A 452 -5.13 -27.03 38.77
CA TRP A 452 -5.72 -27.58 39.99
C TRP A 452 -4.73 -27.53 41.18
N SER A 453 -5.13 -26.94 42.31
CA SER A 453 -4.27 -26.87 43.49
C SER A 453 -4.59 -27.98 44.52
N GLN A 454 -3.64 -28.28 45.40
CA GLN A 454 -3.82 -29.27 46.48
C GLN A 454 -4.98 -28.92 47.44
N LYS A 455 -5.25 -27.62 47.67
CA LYS A 455 -6.40 -27.19 48.47
C LYS A 455 -7.74 -27.43 47.78
N ASP A 456 -7.77 -27.37 46.45
CA ASP A 456 -8.97 -27.70 45.67
C ASP A 456 -9.24 -29.21 45.68
N GLU A 457 -8.18 -30.02 45.78
CA GLU A 457 -8.25 -31.48 45.92
C GLU A 457 -8.86 -31.91 47.26
N GLU A 458 -8.39 -31.37 48.39
CA GLU A 458 -8.96 -31.66 49.72
C GLU A 458 -10.43 -31.22 49.84
N HIS A 459 -10.80 -30.10 49.21
CA HIS A 459 -12.19 -29.63 49.20
C HIS A 459 -13.08 -30.53 48.33
N PHE A 460 -12.57 -31.01 47.19
CA PHE A 460 -13.24 -31.96 46.33
C PHE A 460 -13.47 -33.30 47.03
N GLU A 461 -12.47 -33.86 47.70
CA GLU A 461 -12.61 -35.14 48.42
C GLU A 461 -13.65 -35.07 49.54
N LYS A 462 -13.80 -33.93 50.22
CA LYS A 462 -14.86 -33.73 51.22
C LYS A 462 -16.27 -33.66 50.61
N LEU A 463 -16.41 -33.14 49.38
CA LEU A 463 -17.69 -33.05 48.66
C LEU A 463 -18.11 -34.38 48.01
N VAL A 464 -17.12 -35.20 47.67
CA VAL A 464 -17.25 -36.49 46.99
C VAL A 464 -17.29 -37.62 48.02
N SER A 465 -18.26 -37.57 48.94
CA SER A 465 -18.58 -38.76 49.74
C SER A 465 -19.11 -39.86 48.80
N GLU A 466 -18.80 -41.13 49.08
CA GLU A 466 -19.24 -42.26 48.24
C GLU A 466 -20.77 -42.30 48.05
N GLU A 467 -21.53 -41.85 49.05
CA GLU A 467 -22.99 -41.72 48.98
C GLU A 467 -23.45 -40.70 47.94
N ASN A 468 -22.78 -39.54 47.86
CA ASN A 468 -23.07 -38.54 46.85
C ASN A 468 -22.76 -39.10 45.46
N ILE A 469 -21.61 -39.75 45.26
CA ILE A 469 -21.23 -40.35 43.97
C ILE A 469 -22.28 -41.36 43.49
N LYS A 470 -22.76 -42.22 44.40
CA LYS A 470 -23.77 -43.24 44.08
C LYS A 470 -25.10 -42.60 43.65
N TYR A 471 -25.57 -41.60 44.38
CA TYR A 471 -26.75 -40.80 44.01
C TYR A 471 -26.58 -40.13 42.63
N TYR A 472 -25.40 -39.60 42.35
CA TYR A 472 -25.07 -38.96 41.07
C TYR A 472 -25.07 -39.93 39.88
N ILE A 473 -24.46 -41.11 40.06
CA ILE A 473 -24.42 -42.15 39.03
C ILE A 473 -25.83 -42.60 38.65
N ASP A 474 -26.74 -42.74 39.61
CA ASP A 474 -28.11 -43.16 39.36
C ASP A 474 -28.96 -42.07 38.68
N ASN A 475 -28.74 -40.79 39.02
CA ASN A 475 -29.33 -39.67 38.28
C ASN A 475 -28.78 -39.57 36.84
N LEU A 476 -27.47 -39.78 36.62
CA LEU A 476 -26.86 -39.84 35.28
C LEU A 476 -27.46 -40.97 34.43
N LYS A 477 -27.69 -42.16 35.00
CA LYS A 477 -28.36 -43.28 34.31
C LYS A 477 -29.78 -42.89 33.88
N THR A 478 -30.51 -42.19 34.76
CA THR A 478 -31.88 -41.73 34.50
C THR A 478 -31.93 -40.69 33.38
N ILE A 479 -31.07 -39.67 33.43
CA ILE A 479 -30.95 -38.64 32.39
C ILE A 479 -30.51 -39.26 31.05
N LYS A 480 -29.55 -40.20 31.05
CA LYS A 480 -29.12 -40.91 29.84
C LYS A 480 -30.25 -41.71 29.20
N LYS A 481 -31.14 -42.31 30.01
CA LYS A 481 -32.34 -43.01 29.54
C LYS A 481 -33.33 -42.02 28.90
N GLU A 482 -33.51 -40.84 29.50
CA GLU A 482 -34.40 -39.80 28.98
C GLU A 482 -33.89 -39.18 27.67
N ILE A 483 -32.59 -38.88 27.58
CA ILE A 483 -31.94 -38.39 26.35
C ILE A 483 -32.08 -39.42 25.22
N ARG A 484 -31.88 -40.72 25.50
CA ARG A 484 -32.10 -41.79 24.52
C ARG A 484 -33.55 -41.82 24.04
N SER A 485 -34.53 -41.67 24.95
CA SER A 485 -35.95 -41.57 24.60
C SER A 485 -36.25 -40.37 23.69
N LYS A 486 -35.80 -39.16 24.08
CA LYS A 486 -35.98 -37.92 23.29
C LYS A 486 -35.29 -37.99 21.92
N ASN A 487 -34.10 -38.57 21.84
CA ASN A 487 -33.40 -38.77 20.56
C ASN A 487 -34.11 -39.77 19.65
N ASN A 488 -34.70 -40.83 20.21
CA ASN A 488 -35.52 -41.76 19.45
C ASN A 488 -36.81 -41.09 18.94
N GLN A 489 -37.46 -40.24 19.74
CA GLN A 489 -38.59 -39.43 19.29
C GLN A 489 -38.18 -38.47 18.15
N ARG A 490 -37.05 -37.75 18.29
CA ARG A 490 -36.51 -36.88 17.23
C ARG A 490 -36.23 -37.64 15.93
N LYS A 491 -35.63 -38.84 16.01
CA LYS A 491 -35.41 -39.71 14.85
C LYS A 491 -36.73 -40.09 14.17
N LYS A 492 -37.77 -40.45 14.94
CA LYS A 492 -39.12 -40.75 14.40
C LYS A 492 -39.72 -39.53 13.69
N VAL A 493 -39.63 -38.34 14.27
CA VAL A 493 -40.11 -37.09 13.66
C VAL A 493 -39.34 -36.77 12.37
N LEU A 494 -38.01 -36.96 12.37
CA LEU A 494 -37.17 -36.71 11.21
C LEU A 494 -37.50 -37.67 10.05
N MET A 495 -37.71 -38.96 10.35
CA MET A 495 -38.16 -39.93 9.35
C MET A 495 -39.54 -39.56 8.77
N LYS A 496 -40.49 -39.14 9.62
CA LYS A 496 -41.82 -38.68 9.18
C LYS A 496 -41.71 -37.45 8.25
N ARG A 497 -40.87 -36.48 8.59
CA ARG A 497 -40.61 -35.30 7.73
C ARG A 497 -39.97 -35.69 6.40
N LYS A 498 -39.01 -36.64 6.40
CA LYS A 498 -38.36 -37.14 5.18
C LYS A 498 -39.35 -37.86 4.27
N MET A 499 -40.26 -38.65 4.82
CA MET A 499 -41.37 -39.27 4.06
C MET A 499 -42.27 -38.21 3.41
N ILE A 500 -42.72 -37.20 4.17
CA ILE A 500 -43.56 -36.11 3.64
C ILE A 500 -42.84 -35.35 2.52
N TYR A 501 -41.56 -35.06 2.68
CA TYR A 501 -40.76 -34.35 1.69
C TYR A 501 -40.62 -35.18 0.39
N ASN A 502 -40.33 -36.47 0.50
CA ASN A 502 -40.25 -37.36 -0.66
C ASN A 502 -41.60 -37.47 -1.39
N GLN A 503 -42.71 -37.53 -0.65
CA GLN A 503 -44.05 -37.54 -1.23
C GLN A 503 -44.36 -36.23 -1.98
N LYS A 504 -43.94 -35.07 -1.47
CA LYS A 504 -44.04 -33.78 -2.17
C LYS A 504 -43.22 -33.77 -3.47
N ILE A 505 -41.98 -34.28 -3.45
CA ILE A 505 -41.15 -34.38 -4.66
C ILE A 505 -41.82 -35.25 -5.72
N GLN A 506 -42.35 -36.42 -5.34
CA GLN A 506 -43.06 -37.30 -6.28
C GLN A 506 -44.29 -36.61 -6.88
N ASN A 507 -45.06 -35.86 -6.08
CA ASN A 507 -46.22 -35.11 -6.57
C ASN A 507 -45.81 -33.98 -7.54
N LEU A 508 -44.71 -33.28 -7.28
CA LEU A 508 -44.18 -32.25 -8.19
C LEU A 508 -43.70 -32.85 -9.52
N GLN A 509 -43.06 -34.02 -9.48
CA GLN A 509 -42.65 -34.74 -10.68
C GLN A 509 -43.85 -35.18 -11.52
N LYS A 510 -44.92 -35.70 -10.88
CA LYS A 510 -46.19 -36.03 -11.56
C LYS A 510 -46.83 -34.79 -12.21
N LYS A 511 -46.85 -33.65 -11.51
CA LYS A 511 -47.37 -32.38 -12.07
C LYS A 511 -46.56 -31.91 -13.29
N LYS A 512 -45.22 -31.93 -13.22
CA LYS A 512 -44.35 -31.59 -14.37
C LYS A 512 -44.57 -32.52 -15.56
N TYR A 513 -44.79 -33.82 -15.30
CA TYR A 513 -45.09 -34.79 -16.35
C TYR A 513 -46.43 -34.47 -17.05
N HIS A 514 -47.49 -34.14 -16.30
CA HIS A 514 -48.78 -33.74 -16.89
C HIS A 514 -48.73 -32.39 -17.63
N GLN A 515 -47.95 -31.41 -17.17
CA GLN A 515 -47.72 -30.16 -17.88
C GLN A 515 -46.99 -30.37 -19.21
N LYS A 516 -45.95 -31.21 -19.25
CA LYS A 516 -45.28 -31.56 -20.51
C LYS A 516 -46.22 -32.25 -21.51
N LYS A 517 -47.14 -33.09 -21.02
CA LYS A 517 -48.10 -33.83 -21.85
C LYS A 517 -49.27 -32.98 -22.39
N SER A 518 -49.55 -31.84 -21.77
CA SER A 518 -50.58 -30.88 -22.25
C SER A 518 -50.01 -29.86 -23.26
N ILE A 519 -48.71 -29.55 -23.18
CA ILE A 519 -48.04 -28.66 -24.14
C ILE A 519 -47.87 -29.32 -25.52
N THR A 520 -47.77 -30.65 -25.60
CA THR A 520 -47.63 -31.38 -26.87
C THR A 520 -48.94 -31.66 -27.61
N LYS A 521 -50.09 -31.18 -27.12
CA LYS A 521 -51.42 -31.35 -27.76
C LYS A 521 -52.07 -30.04 -28.20
N ARG A 522 -51.29 -29.03 -28.63
CA ARG A 522 -51.87 -27.90 -29.38
C ARG A 522 -51.84 -28.21 -30.88
N PRO A 523 -52.99 -28.28 -31.57
CA PRO A 523 -53.02 -28.51 -33.01
C PRO A 523 -52.45 -27.29 -33.73
N VAL A 524 -51.50 -27.55 -34.64
CA VAL A 524 -50.94 -26.57 -35.58
C VAL A 524 -51.95 -26.41 -36.71
N SER A 525 -52.92 -25.52 -36.53
CA SER A 525 -53.69 -24.97 -37.64
C SER A 525 -54.10 -23.54 -37.32
N LEU A 526 -54.00 -22.69 -38.35
CA LEU A 526 -54.41 -21.27 -38.40
C LEU A 526 -53.43 -20.22 -37.87
N ILE A 527 -52.41 -19.90 -38.69
CA ILE A 527 -52.03 -18.49 -38.92
C ILE A 527 -51.87 -18.30 -40.44
N LYS A 528 -52.95 -17.87 -41.09
CA LYS A 528 -52.91 -17.20 -42.40
C LYS A 528 -53.01 -15.70 -42.16
N ASN A 529 -52.19 -14.97 -42.92
CA ASN A 529 -52.32 -13.55 -43.28
C ASN A 529 -52.22 -12.51 -42.16
N LYS A 530 -51.11 -11.77 -42.17
CA LYS A 530 -51.13 -10.31 -42.32
C LYS A 530 -49.77 -9.82 -42.83
N LYS A 531 -49.77 -9.38 -44.08
CA LYS A 531 -48.72 -8.56 -44.69
C LYS A 531 -48.77 -7.17 -44.04
N THR A 532 -47.64 -6.68 -43.56
CA THR A 532 -47.38 -5.25 -43.43
C THR A 532 -45.94 -5.00 -43.80
N ASP A 533 -45.78 -4.12 -44.78
CA ASP A 533 -44.53 -3.72 -45.41
C ASP A 533 -43.57 -3.04 -44.44
N PHE A 534 -42.31 -3.49 -44.42
CA PHE A 534 -41.19 -2.66 -44.00
C PHE A 534 -40.02 -2.90 -44.97
N LYS A 535 -39.72 -1.86 -45.75
CA LYS A 535 -38.60 -1.76 -46.67
C LYS A 535 -37.28 -1.82 -45.89
N ILE A 536 -36.43 -2.79 -46.18
CA ILE A 536 -35.01 -2.78 -45.84
C ILE A 536 -34.22 -2.76 -47.14
N HIS A 537 -33.37 -1.75 -47.27
CA HIS A 537 -32.44 -1.55 -48.37
C HIS A 537 -31.26 -2.56 -48.28
N ASN A 538 -31.01 -3.22 -49.41
CA ASN A 538 -29.73 -3.61 -49.98
C ASN A 538 -28.58 -4.08 -49.06
N PHE A 539 -28.24 -5.37 -49.16
CA PHE A 539 -26.85 -5.81 -49.40
C PHE A 539 -26.87 -7.18 -50.10
N GLN A 540 -26.53 -7.19 -51.39
CA GLN A 540 -26.25 -8.38 -52.19
C GLN A 540 -24.91 -8.21 -52.90
N LYS A 541 -24.25 -9.37 -53.12
CA LYS A 541 -23.06 -9.65 -53.93
C LYS A 541 -21.72 -9.59 -53.20
N LEU A 542 -21.14 -10.76 -52.93
CA LEU A 542 -20.19 -11.39 -53.86
C LEU A 542 -19.88 -12.82 -53.40
N ASN A 543 -20.20 -13.80 -54.26
CA ASN A 543 -19.81 -15.19 -54.15
C ASN A 543 -19.48 -15.67 -55.56
N SER A 544 -18.20 -15.93 -55.86
CA SER A 544 -17.78 -16.71 -57.04
C SER A 544 -16.38 -17.32 -56.86
N LYS A 545 -16.38 -18.62 -56.54
CA LYS A 545 -15.56 -19.75 -57.02
C LYS A 545 -14.21 -19.51 -57.73
N HIS A 546 -13.19 -20.25 -57.27
CA HIS A 546 -12.34 -21.22 -58.00
C HIS A 546 -11.54 -22.01 -56.93
N SER A 547 -11.57 -23.34 -56.74
CA SER A 547 -11.41 -24.55 -57.58
C SER A 547 -10.06 -24.65 -58.29
N MET A 548 -9.09 -25.33 -57.63
CA MET A 548 -7.96 -26.08 -58.21
C MET A 548 -7.11 -26.68 -57.06
N ALA A 549 -7.42 -27.90 -56.61
CA ALA A 549 -6.51 -28.68 -55.76
C ALA A 549 -6.92 -30.17 -55.71
N SER A 550 -6.70 -30.89 -56.82
CA SER A 550 -6.89 -32.34 -56.87
C SER A 550 -5.83 -33.04 -57.71
N ILE A 551 -4.55 -32.79 -57.43
CA ILE A 551 -3.43 -33.70 -57.71
C ILE A 551 -2.41 -33.41 -56.58
N LEU A 552 -2.12 -34.41 -55.72
CA LEU A 552 -0.98 -34.53 -54.77
C LEU A 552 -1.28 -35.40 -53.51
N ARG A 553 -2.30 -36.28 -53.54
CA ARG A 553 -2.60 -37.18 -52.40
C ARG A 553 -1.75 -38.47 -52.21
N PRO A 554 -0.76 -38.86 -53.03
CA PRO A 554 0.06 -40.04 -52.69
C PRO A 554 1.28 -39.79 -51.78
N VAL A 555 1.78 -38.55 -51.67
CA VAL A 555 3.08 -38.27 -51.01
C VAL A 555 2.95 -38.05 -49.50
N GLU A 556 1.83 -37.48 -49.03
CA GLU A 556 1.63 -37.17 -47.61
C GLU A 556 1.36 -38.41 -46.74
N LYS A 557 0.70 -39.44 -47.29
CA LYS A 557 0.43 -40.70 -46.55
C LYS A 557 1.73 -41.44 -46.19
N LYS A 558 2.73 -41.46 -47.07
CA LYS A 558 4.05 -42.07 -46.79
C LYS A 558 4.87 -41.28 -45.75
N LYS A 559 4.67 -39.96 -45.66
CA LYS A 559 5.34 -39.09 -44.67
C LYS A 559 4.74 -39.27 -43.27
N GLN A 560 3.42 -39.38 -43.17
CA GLN A 560 2.70 -39.67 -41.93
C GLN A 560 3.01 -41.07 -41.38
N GLU A 561 3.16 -42.08 -42.25
CA GLU A 561 3.48 -43.44 -41.81
C GLU A 561 4.92 -43.58 -41.27
N ARG A 562 5.87 -42.84 -41.85
CA ARG A 562 7.26 -42.75 -41.32
C ARG A 562 7.32 -42.04 -39.97
N GLN A 563 6.45 -41.05 -39.72
CA GLN A 563 6.37 -40.39 -38.42
C GLN A 563 5.75 -41.29 -37.34
N ARG A 564 4.72 -42.08 -37.69
CA ARG A 564 4.14 -43.09 -36.77
C ARG A 564 5.15 -44.16 -36.37
N LYS A 565 5.94 -44.68 -37.32
CA LYS A 565 6.99 -45.68 -37.02
C LYS A 565 8.14 -45.11 -36.16
N LYS A 566 8.44 -43.81 -36.25
CA LYS A 566 9.40 -43.14 -35.35
C LYS A 566 8.85 -42.97 -33.94
N GLN A 567 7.56 -42.65 -33.80
CA GLN A 567 6.90 -42.52 -32.50
C GLN A 567 6.75 -43.88 -31.78
N GLU A 568 6.43 -44.94 -32.50
CA GLU A 568 6.36 -46.30 -31.91
C GLU A 568 7.72 -46.81 -31.43
N LYS A 569 8.83 -46.43 -32.08
CA LYS A 569 10.19 -46.73 -31.59
C LYS A 569 10.51 -45.97 -30.30
N GLN A 570 10.10 -44.70 -30.17
CA GLN A 570 10.33 -43.90 -28.96
C GLN A 570 9.51 -44.40 -27.75
N ILE A 571 8.30 -44.91 -27.98
CA ILE A 571 7.45 -45.48 -26.92
C ILE A 571 8.04 -46.80 -26.38
N LYS A 572 8.69 -47.60 -27.23
CA LYS A 572 9.32 -48.87 -26.80
C LYS A 572 10.62 -48.71 -26.01
N GLU A 573 11.29 -47.56 -26.06
CA GLU A 573 12.53 -47.30 -25.28
C GLU A 573 12.29 -46.68 -23.88
N HIS A 574 11.07 -46.22 -23.61
CA HIS A 574 10.71 -45.57 -22.35
C HIS A 574 10.69 -46.47 -21.08
N PRO A 575 10.56 -47.81 -21.13
CA PRO A 575 10.57 -48.63 -19.91
C PRO A 575 11.96 -48.78 -19.25
N LYS A 576 13.05 -48.53 -19.98
CA LYS A 576 14.43 -48.70 -19.45
C LYS A 576 14.91 -47.50 -18.62
N LYS A 577 14.33 -46.30 -18.80
CA LYS A 577 14.70 -45.10 -18.03
C LYS A 577 13.95 -44.93 -16.69
N GLN A 578 12.87 -45.68 -16.46
CA GLN A 578 12.12 -45.61 -15.19
C GLN A 578 12.70 -46.48 -14.06
N LYS A 579 13.52 -47.50 -14.36
CA LYS A 579 14.21 -48.29 -13.32
C LYS A 579 15.34 -47.51 -12.62
N ASN A 580 16.06 -46.63 -13.33
CA ASN A 580 17.13 -45.81 -12.72
C ASN A 580 16.62 -44.64 -11.87
N LYS A 581 15.37 -44.18 -12.04
CA LYS A 581 14.77 -43.14 -11.18
C LYS A 581 14.27 -43.68 -9.83
N LYS A 582 14.01 -44.98 -9.70
CA LYS A 582 13.59 -45.60 -8.41
C LYS A 582 14.78 -45.85 -7.47
N LEU A 583 16.00 -46.05 -7.97
CA LEU A 583 17.19 -46.17 -7.10
C LEU A 583 17.64 -44.83 -6.51
N LYS A 584 17.53 -43.71 -7.24
CA LYS A 584 17.88 -42.38 -6.71
C LYS A 584 16.89 -41.83 -5.68
N LYS A 585 15.67 -42.36 -5.61
CA LYS A 585 14.66 -41.91 -4.63
C LYS A 585 14.84 -42.53 -3.24
N LYS A 586 15.50 -43.70 -3.13
CA LYS A 586 15.79 -44.35 -1.84
C LYS A 586 16.98 -43.76 -1.07
N ASN A 587 17.85 -42.97 -1.72
CA ASN A 587 19.00 -42.36 -1.06
C ASN A 587 18.74 -40.93 -0.53
N ASN A 588 17.58 -40.33 -0.80
CA ASN A 588 17.23 -38.99 -0.32
C ASN A 588 16.31 -38.98 0.93
N GLU A 589 15.92 -40.14 1.46
CA GLU A 589 15.10 -40.26 2.69
C GLU A 589 15.94 -40.38 3.98
N LYS A 590 17.22 -39.98 3.95
CA LYS A 590 18.10 -39.87 5.13
C LYS A 590 18.64 -38.44 5.33
N ARG A 591 17.78 -37.42 5.17
CA ARG A 591 18.06 -36.08 5.71
C ARG A 591 17.09 -35.82 6.85
N GLU A 592 17.67 -35.52 8.00
CA GLU A 592 17.00 -35.23 9.26
C GLU A 592 15.85 -34.23 9.03
N GLU A 593 14.64 -34.66 9.39
CA GLU A 593 13.47 -33.78 9.46
C GLU A 593 13.72 -32.77 10.58
N ILE A 594 14.01 -31.52 10.22
CA ILE A 594 13.91 -30.40 11.17
C ILE A 594 12.47 -30.40 11.67
N PRO A 595 12.21 -30.57 12.96
CA PRO A 595 10.85 -30.75 13.43
C PRO A 595 10.08 -29.45 13.21
N ASN A 596 8.86 -29.57 12.67
CA ASN A 596 7.99 -28.48 12.21
C ASN A 596 7.75 -27.34 13.22
N HIS A 597 8.10 -27.50 14.51
CA HIS A 597 8.03 -26.43 15.51
C HIS A 597 9.20 -25.43 15.41
N MET A 598 10.41 -25.85 15.01
CA MET A 598 11.56 -24.93 14.86
C MET A 598 11.41 -23.97 13.66
N ILE A 599 10.75 -24.41 12.59
CA ILE A 599 10.47 -23.56 11.41
C ILE A 599 9.47 -22.45 11.77
N ILE A 600 8.50 -22.75 12.64
CA ILE A 600 7.49 -21.78 13.10
C ILE A 600 8.13 -20.70 13.98
N ASP A 601 9.10 -21.08 14.84
CA ASP A 601 9.82 -20.13 15.70
C ASP A 601 10.71 -19.18 14.89
N GLN A 602 11.37 -19.66 13.82
CA GLN A 602 12.21 -18.82 12.96
C GLN A 602 11.39 -17.79 12.15
N ASP A 603 10.24 -18.20 11.61
CA ASP A 603 9.34 -17.31 10.88
C ASP A 603 8.67 -16.26 11.79
N LEU A 604 8.39 -16.61 13.07
CA LEU A 604 7.90 -15.66 14.07
C LEU A 604 8.96 -14.61 14.43
N ILE A 605 10.19 -15.03 14.71
CA ILE A 605 11.31 -14.13 15.03
C ILE A 605 11.57 -13.17 13.86
N ASN A 606 11.55 -13.67 12.61
CA ASN A 606 11.75 -12.84 11.43
C ASN A 606 10.60 -11.83 11.20
N CYS A 607 9.37 -12.19 11.56
CA CYS A 607 8.18 -11.35 11.39
C CYS A 607 8.06 -10.24 12.46
N GLU A 608 8.46 -10.54 13.70
CA GLU A 608 8.64 -9.54 14.77
C GLU A 608 9.73 -8.54 14.36
N ASP A 609 10.87 -9.02 13.86
CA ASP A 609 11.99 -8.18 13.51
C ASP A 609 11.70 -7.18 12.38
N THR A 610 11.00 -7.59 11.31
CA THR A 610 10.80 -6.69 10.16
C THR A 610 9.85 -5.54 10.47
N CYS A 611 8.71 -5.79 11.12
CA CYS A 611 7.72 -4.74 11.34
C CYS A 611 8.10 -3.82 12.51
N VAL A 612 8.69 -4.38 13.57
CA VAL A 612 9.26 -3.59 14.65
C VAL A 612 10.40 -2.73 14.11
N LYS A 613 11.32 -3.28 13.28
CA LYS A 613 12.36 -2.46 12.62
C LYS A 613 11.79 -1.38 11.72
N SER A 614 10.76 -1.66 10.90
CA SER A 614 10.12 -0.64 10.05
C SER A 614 9.46 0.47 10.88
N LEU A 615 8.77 0.12 11.97
CA LEU A 615 8.16 1.09 12.89
C LEU A 615 9.21 1.90 13.65
N PHE A 616 10.30 1.27 14.10
CA PHE A 616 11.41 1.96 14.76
C PHE A 616 12.21 2.85 13.80
N GLN A 617 12.40 2.42 12.56
CA GLN A 617 13.09 3.21 11.53
C GLN A 617 12.24 4.41 11.13
N LEU A 618 10.93 4.22 10.93
CA LEU A 618 10.00 5.32 10.65
C LEU A 618 9.93 6.29 11.84
N LYS A 619 9.91 5.77 13.08
CA LYS A 619 10.06 6.59 14.29
C LYS A 619 11.36 7.38 14.28
N LYS A 620 12.50 6.77 13.95
CA LYS A 620 13.81 7.43 13.89
C LYS A 620 13.85 8.57 12.87
N GLU A 621 13.23 8.39 11.72
CA GLU A 621 13.18 9.44 10.68
C GLU A 621 12.17 10.56 11.01
N LEU A 622 11.03 10.23 11.65
CA LEU A 622 10.10 11.24 12.17
C LEU A 622 10.74 12.11 13.27
N LEU A 623 11.61 11.50 14.08
CA LEU A 623 12.37 12.21 15.13
C LEU A 623 13.47 13.12 14.56
N LYS A 624 14.06 12.77 13.41
CA LYS A 624 15.08 13.62 12.74
C LYS A 624 14.49 14.82 12.00
N ARG A 625 13.26 14.71 11.50
CA ARG A 625 12.64 15.73 10.62
C ARG A 625 11.85 16.81 11.36
N ASN A 626 11.46 16.57 12.61
CA ASN A 626 10.94 17.62 13.48
C ASN A 626 12.12 18.25 14.21
N GLU A 627 12.25 19.58 14.19
CA GLU A 627 13.32 20.31 14.88
C GLU A 627 13.36 19.96 16.38
N TRP A 628 14.21 18.98 16.73
CA TRP A 628 14.45 18.48 18.08
C TRP A 628 15.67 19.18 18.66
N LYS A 629 15.52 19.79 19.84
CA LYS A 629 16.62 20.50 20.52
C LYS A 629 17.61 19.48 21.10
N GLN A 630 18.91 19.77 20.94
CA GLN A 630 20.06 18.95 21.36
C GLN A 630 20.01 18.42 22.81
N THR A 631 19.26 19.07 23.70
CA THR A 631 19.15 18.68 25.12
C THR A 631 18.43 17.35 25.36
N ASP A 632 17.59 16.89 24.42
CA ASP A 632 16.82 15.65 24.57
C ASP A 632 17.58 14.41 24.08
N GLU A 633 18.64 14.60 23.28
CA GLU A 633 19.53 13.54 22.80
C GLU A 633 20.40 12.96 23.92
N GLU A 634 20.88 13.81 24.84
CA GLU A 634 21.58 13.37 26.06
C GLU A 634 20.68 12.58 27.02
N TYR A 635 19.38 12.92 27.09
CA TYR A 635 18.42 12.23 27.94
C TYR A 635 18.08 10.83 27.40
N LEU A 636 17.93 10.69 26.08
CA LEU A 636 17.75 9.40 25.41
C LEU A 636 19.01 8.53 25.47
N LEU A 637 20.21 9.11 25.34
CA LEU A 637 21.47 8.38 25.51
C LEU A 637 21.67 7.90 26.96
N LYS A 638 21.18 8.64 27.96
CA LYS A 638 21.13 8.20 29.36
C LYS A 638 20.16 7.03 29.57
N ILE A 639 18.96 7.05 28.98
CA ILE A 639 17.98 5.95 29.07
C ILE A 639 18.46 4.69 28.34
N ILE A 640 19.09 4.85 27.17
CA ILE A 640 19.63 3.73 26.39
C ILE A 640 20.82 3.09 27.13
N LYS A 641 21.75 3.88 27.70
CA LYS A 641 22.84 3.38 28.54
C LYS A 641 22.35 2.67 29.81
N PHE A 642 21.26 3.15 30.41
CA PHE A 642 20.65 2.54 31.59
C PHE A 642 20.09 1.14 31.30
N ASN A 643 19.45 0.95 30.13
CA ASN A 643 18.87 -0.34 29.75
C ASN A 643 19.89 -1.36 29.21
N THR A 644 20.99 -0.92 28.58
CA THR A 644 22.05 -1.83 28.11
C THR A 644 22.96 -2.37 29.22
N ASN A 645 23.07 -1.66 30.36
CA ASN A 645 23.87 -2.13 31.48
C ASN A 645 23.13 -3.16 32.35
N LYS A 646 21.79 -3.16 32.34
CA LYS A 646 20.97 -4.15 33.05
C LYS A 646 20.95 -5.52 32.37
N SER A 647 21.27 -5.60 31.07
CA SER A 647 21.29 -6.87 30.32
C SER A 647 22.66 -7.57 30.32
N LYS A 648 23.66 -7.04 31.04
CA LYS A 648 25.01 -7.65 31.16
C LYS A 648 25.30 -8.28 32.52
N GLN A 649 24.40 -8.13 33.50
CA GLN A 649 24.49 -8.79 34.80
C GLN A 649 23.31 -9.74 34.92
N GLU A 650 23.51 -10.99 34.48
CA GLU A 650 22.81 -12.22 34.90
C GLU A 650 22.99 -13.29 33.81
N LYS A 651 24.10 -14.03 33.91
CA LYS A 651 24.17 -15.43 33.46
C LYS A 651 24.52 -16.25 34.70
N PRO A 652 23.77 -17.30 35.04
CA PRO A 652 24.19 -18.26 36.04
C PRO A 652 25.22 -19.22 35.42
N GLU A 653 26.33 -19.44 36.13
CA GLU A 653 27.34 -20.44 35.80
C GLU A 653 26.79 -21.85 36.07
N GLU A 654 26.83 -22.71 35.05
CA GLU A 654 26.66 -24.15 35.21
C GLU A 654 27.96 -24.76 35.76
N VAL A 655 27.82 -25.40 36.92
CA VAL A 655 28.86 -26.22 37.55
C VAL A 655 28.95 -27.54 36.79
N ILE A 656 30.05 -27.75 36.05
CA ILE A 656 30.48 -29.07 35.59
C ILE A 656 31.75 -29.43 36.36
N ASN A 657 31.63 -30.45 37.21
CA ASN A 657 32.73 -31.20 37.77
C ASN A 657 33.46 -31.93 36.64
N GLU A 658 34.75 -31.67 36.43
CA GLU A 658 35.69 -32.75 36.15
C GLU A 658 37.13 -32.34 36.46
N LYS A 659 37.85 -33.34 36.91
CA LYS A 659 39.12 -33.27 37.62
C LYS A 659 40.32 -33.13 36.67
N ASP A 660 41.40 -32.69 37.29
CA ASP A 660 42.80 -33.05 37.04
C ASP A 660 43.63 -32.33 35.97
N SER A 661 44.86 -32.07 36.42
CA SER A 661 46.10 -31.71 35.72
C SER A 661 46.23 -30.26 35.25
N GLU A 662 46.88 -29.40 36.04
CA GLU A 662 48.34 -29.22 36.11
C GLU A 662 48.93 -28.36 34.99
N LYS A 663 49.64 -27.32 35.45
CA LYS A 663 50.88 -26.74 34.90
C LYS A 663 50.77 -25.71 33.76
N LYS A 664 51.10 -24.49 34.22
CA LYS A 664 52.24 -23.66 33.77
C LYS A 664 51.99 -22.61 32.67
N ASN A 665 52.33 -21.40 33.11
CA ASN A 665 53.13 -20.37 32.44
C ASN A 665 52.44 -19.36 31.51
N ASP A 666 52.38 -18.13 32.02
CA ASP A 666 53.04 -16.93 31.48
C ASP A 666 52.87 -16.61 29.99
N LYS A 667 52.03 -15.62 29.65
CA LYS A 667 52.42 -14.20 29.52
C LYS A 667 51.22 -13.34 29.11
#